data_AF-A0A2U3EJ20-F1
#
_entry.id   AF-A0A2U3EJ20-F1
#
_cell.length_a   1.000
_cell.length_b   1.000
_cell.length_c   1.000
_cell.angle_alpha   90.00
_cell.angle_beta   90.00
_cell.angle_gamma   90.00
#
_symmetry.space_group_name_H-M   'P 1'
#
loop_
_entity.id
_entity.type
_entity.pdbx_description
1 polymer ?
#
loop_
_entity_poly.entity_id
_entity_poly.type
_entity_poly.pdbx_seq_one_letter_code
_entity_poly.pdbx_strand_id
1 'polypeptide(L)'
;MKNMLMTLPWDVFTEVILNVAPYDTLRVRCVCRALKNVLDSSDVAIRLVRYHFPRARESRFLRALVEKGDRTNILGIDWAYVFRRLVRRYYHIGNAKFWRQFSVPMVRRGANMMPFFPMHRGLSYKNIQRVVHYADPLWSFDPEPGLLVYPGPPVPDNYGISQWYMLDIYTGITAQIPFDSGGRVVRRVRLSHGVLIFEWCRQLSPSQYVHAGTSHDIRLHCATAMDVVRCVPWNGVYTEHVGGQNARFPWRFDFRGEWRIEWLNPRPDSECDRMFSDHNATHYIAYILKTRGPNRIRNWEAVKLWDIRPEAMVAASAADKEPGYNLVNARCPLVRELTANDLRFYFGRQGASPDFMSIRLDDRTWDEQTRSVCGQFYITEEIHPWMDGPHRSTAPTRVHGLFVTGMPLTGIGPEWYLCCGDPNFASAPGGGHDIAHGLCQTGPHTRQLPEPEPEPDADAGSSLWDILGSDSDSEVDHGDDVSAPRRARPNARNPSTHANTQQDGTGSAGSGCYEYVFRPLTARQVRRLRGEHEPTDDELMERDLAETWPGRPPCWRHDEYPRFNLAQVFDAAAGVRIIAQSDIHLAPYSRSAKPILRVESDVEAAYSAAGYKDNRDEGQSWEFHESMWSQLMCRHIILGDERWIVGEAPDNKALTIGIF
;
A
#
# COMPACT_ATOMS: atom_id res chain seq x y z
N MET A 1 -23.73 50.63 1.30
CA MET A 1 -22.87 49.45 1.60
C MET A 1 -22.15 48.85 0.36
N LYS A 2 -21.98 49.58 -0.76
CA LYS A 2 -21.47 48.97 -2.01
C LYS A 2 -19.94 48.92 -2.20
N ASN A 3 -19.11 49.51 -1.33
CA ASN A 3 -17.65 49.61 -1.57
C ASN A 3 -16.72 49.23 -0.40
N MET A 4 -17.22 48.87 0.78
CA MET A 4 -16.41 48.89 2.01
C MET A 4 -15.30 47.83 2.07
N LEU A 5 -15.49 46.64 1.47
CA LEU A 5 -14.47 45.58 1.47
C LEU A 5 -13.33 45.85 0.48
N MET A 6 -13.63 46.49 -0.66
CA MET A 6 -12.65 46.79 -1.72
C MET A 6 -11.84 48.07 -1.44
N THR A 7 -12.27 48.87 -0.46
CA THR A 7 -11.54 50.06 0.01
C THR A 7 -10.58 49.76 1.16
N LEU A 8 -10.53 48.50 1.64
CA LEU A 8 -9.60 48.11 2.69
C LEU A 8 -8.16 48.15 2.15
N PRO A 9 -7.17 48.55 2.98
CA PRO A 9 -5.77 48.32 2.67
C PRO A 9 -5.51 46.85 2.33
N TRP A 10 -4.59 46.61 1.39
CA TRP A 10 -4.32 45.27 0.86
C TRP A 10 -4.02 44.23 1.95
N ASP A 11 -3.25 44.61 2.97
CA ASP A 11 -2.88 43.71 4.05
C ASP A 11 -4.10 43.32 4.89
N VAL A 12 -4.99 44.28 5.18
CA VAL A 12 -6.24 44.02 5.93
C VAL A 12 -7.17 43.13 5.11
N PHE A 13 -7.33 43.41 3.82
CA PHE A 13 -8.13 42.57 2.93
C PHE A 13 -7.60 41.12 2.90
N THR A 14 -6.28 40.97 2.79
CA THR A 14 -5.64 39.65 2.74
C THR A 14 -5.85 38.87 4.03
N GLU A 15 -5.63 39.50 5.18
CA GLU A 15 -5.90 38.89 6.49
C GLU A 15 -7.37 38.47 6.62
N VAL A 16 -8.31 39.31 6.20
CA VAL A 16 -9.74 38.94 6.22
C VAL A 16 -10.00 37.69 5.38
N ILE A 17 -9.49 37.64 4.14
CA ILE A 17 -9.74 36.51 3.23
C ILE A 17 -9.04 35.23 3.69
N LEU A 18 -7.84 35.31 4.28
CA LEU A 18 -7.15 34.14 4.85
C LEU A 18 -7.91 33.51 6.02
N ASN A 19 -8.74 34.29 6.72
CA ASN A 19 -9.59 33.79 7.80
C ASN A 19 -10.96 33.27 7.33
N VAL A 20 -11.24 33.30 6.02
CA VAL A 20 -12.45 32.70 5.43
C VAL A 20 -12.18 31.25 5.04
N ALA A 21 -13.15 30.36 5.27
CA ALA A 21 -13.04 28.97 4.85
C ALA A 21 -12.76 28.87 3.32
N PRO A 22 -11.88 27.98 2.84
CA PRO A 22 -11.46 27.96 1.45
C PRO A 22 -12.62 27.81 0.46
N TYR A 23 -13.61 26.99 0.82
CA TYR A 23 -14.82 26.79 0.04
C TYR A 23 -15.70 28.04 -0.04
N ASP A 24 -15.78 28.80 1.05
CA ASP A 24 -16.51 30.07 1.06
C ASP A 24 -15.76 31.16 0.28
N THR A 25 -14.43 31.15 0.29
CA THR A 25 -13.63 32.04 -0.57
C THR A 25 -13.98 31.87 -2.05
N LEU A 26 -14.30 30.65 -2.49
CA LEU A 26 -14.80 30.41 -3.86
C LEU A 26 -16.20 30.99 -4.09
N ARG A 27 -17.08 30.97 -3.09
CA ARG A 27 -18.43 31.56 -3.16
C ARG A 27 -18.40 33.08 -3.16
N VAL A 28 -17.47 33.70 -2.41
CA VAL A 28 -17.29 35.16 -2.35
C VAL A 28 -16.94 35.75 -3.72
N ARG A 29 -16.31 34.98 -4.62
CA ARG A 29 -16.07 35.37 -6.03
C ARG A 29 -17.37 35.70 -6.78
N CYS A 30 -18.51 35.13 -6.38
CA CYS A 30 -19.79 35.37 -7.03
C CYS A 30 -20.49 36.66 -6.55
N VAL A 31 -19.97 37.33 -5.51
CA VAL A 31 -20.62 38.50 -4.92
C VAL A 31 -20.51 39.73 -5.82
N CYS A 32 -19.32 40.00 -6.38
CA CYS A 32 -19.12 41.08 -7.36
C CYS A 32 -17.89 40.84 -8.25
N ARG A 33 -17.82 41.53 -9.40
CA ARG A 33 -16.70 41.41 -10.36
C ARG A 33 -15.35 41.80 -9.75
N ALA A 34 -15.33 42.78 -8.85
CA ALA A 34 -14.10 43.24 -8.23
C ALA A 34 -13.49 42.16 -7.32
N LEU A 35 -14.31 41.51 -6.49
CA LEU A 35 -13.90 40.37 -5.66
C LEU A 35 -13.49 39.17 -6.51
N LYS A 36 -14.24 38.89 -7.58
CA LYS A 36 -13.84 37.85 -8.54
C LYS A 36 -12.43 38.09 -9.07
N ASN A 37 -12.13 39.29 -9.53
CA ASN A 37 -10.83 39.62 -10.12
C ASN A 37 -9.68 39.53 -9.11
N VAL A 38 -9.90 40.01 -7.88
CA VAL A 38 -8.87 39.94 -6.82
C VAL A 38 -8.62 38.50 -6.40
N LEU A 39 -9.66 37.70 -6.18
CA LEU A 39 -9.55 36.30 -5.78
C LEU A 39 -9.10 35.36 -6.92
N ASP A 40 -9.17 35.83 -8.17
CA ASP A 40 -8.57 35.18 -9.34
C ASP A 40 -7.13 35.64 -9.62
N SER A 41 -6.57 36.54 -8.80
CA SER A 41 -5.17 36.92 -8.93
C SER A 41 -4.25 35.83 -8.38
N SER A 42 -3.15 35.54 -9.10
CA SER A 42 -2.14 34.57 -8.66
C SER A 42 -1.55 34.93 -7.30
N ASP A 43 -1.36 36.21 -7.00
CA ASP A 43 -0.76 36.67 -5.73
C ASP A 43 -1.61 36.29 -4.52
N VAL A 44 -2.92 36.50 -4.58
CA VAL A 44 -3.85 36.10 -3.52
C VAL A 44 -3.94 34.58 -3.44
N ALA A 45 -4.03 33.91 -4.58
CA ALA A 45 -4.11 32.47 -4.63
C ALA A 45 -2.88 31.78 -4.03
N ILE A 46 -1.67 32.28 -4.30
CA ILE A 46 -0.42 31.81 -3.68
C ILE A 46 -0.51 31.86 -2.15
N ARG A 47 -1.02 32.96 -1.59
CA ARG A 47 -1.18 33.11 -0.13
C ARG A 47 -2.23 32.13 0.41
N LEU A 48 -3.36 31.98 -0.29
CA LEU A 48 -4.43 31.07 0.11
C LEU A 48 -3.99 29.60 0.04
N VAL A 49 -3.22 29.20 -0.97
CA VAL A 49 -2.67 27.85 -1.10
C VAL A 49 -1.73 27.54 0.05
N ARG A 50 -0.79 28.44 0.36
CA ARG A 50 0.17 28.27 1.45
C ARG A 50 -0.51 28.21 2.81
N TYR A 51 -1.54 29.01 3.01
CA TYR A 51 -2.22 29.14 4.30
C TYR A 51 -3.20 27.98 4.56
N HIS A 52 -4.06 27.66 3.60
CA HIS A 52 -5.11 26.66 3.80
C HIS A 52 -4.70 25.22 3.46
N PHE A 53 -3.69 25.06 2.61
CA PHE A 53 -3.25 23.74 2.12
C PHE A 53 -1.74 23.56 2.24
N PRO A 54 -1.11 23.81 3.42
CA PRO A 54 0.34 23.81 3.58
C PRO A 54 1.00 22.46 3.23
N ARG A 55 0.30 21.35 3.49
CA ARG A 55 0.75 19.97 3.25
C ARG A 55 0.45 19.45 1.84
N ALA A 56 -0.45 20.11 1.11
CA ALA A 56 -0.78 19.70 -0.25
C ALA A 56 0.45 19.73 -1.14
N ARG A 57 0.55 18.75 -2.05
CA ARG A 57 1.70 18.63 -2.94
C ARG A 57 2.01 19.92 -3.70
N GLU A 58 0.99 20.60 -4.20
CA GLU A 58 1.16 21.88 -4.92
C GLU A 58 1.73 22.99 -4.03
N SER A 59 1.42 23.00 -2.73
CA SER A 59 1.95 23.97 -1.77
C SER A 59 3.40 23.65 -1.39
N ARG A 60 3.73 22.36 -1.22
CA ARG A 60 5.12 21.89 -1.02
C ARG A 60 5.98 22.22 -2.24
N PHE A 61 5.45 22.01 -3.44
CA PHE A 61 6.12 22.38 -4.68
C PHE A 61 6.32 23.90 -4.80
N LEU A 62 5.30 24.71 -4.47
CA LEU A 62 5.43 26.17 -4.40
C LEU A 62 6.54 26.61 -3.43
N ARG A 63 6.61 25.98 -2.24
CA ARG A 63 7.63 26.27 -1.24
C ARG A 63 9.04 26.00 -1.80
N ALA A 64 9.24 24.85 -2.44
CA ALA A 64 10.49 24.50 -3.08
C ALA A 64 10.89 25.48 -4.21
N LEU A 65 9.93 25.99 -4.98
CA LEU A 65 10.22 27.03 -5.99
C LEU A 65 10.62 28.36 -5.36
N VAL A 66 9.98 28.74 -4.26
CA VAL A 66 10.30 29.97 -3.51
C VAL A 66 11.72 29.89 -2.93
N GLU A 67 12.06 28.75 -2.32
CA GLU A 67 13.40 28.48 -1.77
C GLU A 67 14.49 28.52 -2.85
N LYS A 68 14.20 27.98 -4.04
CA LYS A 68 15.10 28.05 -5.20
C LYS A 68 15.16 29.42 -5.86
N GLY A 69 14.28 30.36 -5.48
CA GLY A 69 14.16 31.67 -6.12
C GLY A 69 13.64 31.62 -7.56
N ASP A 70 12.94 30.56 -7.96
CA ASP A 70 12.47 30.32 -9.33
C ASP A 70 11.18 31.11 -9.62
N ARG A 71 11.34 32.43 -9.78
CA ARG A 71 10.22 33.35 -10.06
C ARG A 71 9.54 33.03 -11.38
N THR A 72 10.29 32.52 -12.37
CA THR A 72 9.77 32.18 -13.69
C THR A 72 8.71 31.09 -13.63
N ASN A 73 8.98 29.99 -12.91
CA ASN A 73 7.99 28.92 -12.75
C ASN A 73 6.83 29.34 -11.85
N ILE A 74 7.08 30.14 -10.82
CA ILE A 74 6.00 30.66 -9.96
C ILE A 74 5.03 31.51 -10.79
N LEU A 75 5.52 32.41 -11.64
CA LEU A 75 4.69 33.28 -12.46
C LEU A 75 4.04 32.54 -13.65
N GLY A 76 4.64 31.44 -14.10
CA GLY A 76 4.13 30.60 -15.19
C GLY A 76 2.95 29.70 -14.81
N ILE A 77 2.59 29.61 -13.53
CA ILE A 77 1.49 28.76 -13.03
C ILE A 77 0.25 29.61 -12.72
N ASP A 78 -0.92 29.15 -13.18
CA ASP A 78 -2.22 29.72 -12.77
C ASP A 78 -2.58 29.25 -11.35
N TRP A 79 -2.03 29.95 -10.35
CA TRP A 79 -2.29 29.64 -8.94
C TRP A 79 -3.76 29.80 -8.54
N ALA A 80 -4.52 30.65 -9.21
CA ALA A 80 -5.95 30.76 -8.96
C ALA A 80 -6.68 29.48 -9.36
N TYR A 81 -6.29 28.85 -10.48
CA TYR A 81 -6.76 27.51 -10.83
C TYR A 81 -6.33 26.46 -9.81
N VAL A 82 -5.06 26.47 -9.39
CA VAL A 82 -4.55 25.54 -8.37
C VAL A 82 -5.36 25.61 -7.10
N PHE A 83 -5.59 26.82 -6.59
CA PHE A 83 -6.38 27.03 -5.39
C PHE A 83 -7.79 26.43 -5.54
N ARG A 84 -8.50 26.72 -6.63
CA ARG A 84 -9.83 26.12 -6.90
C ARG A 84 -9.82 24.60 -6.88
N ARG A 85 -8.78 24.00 -7.48
CA ARG A 85 -8.61 22.54 -7.55
C ARG A 85 -8.33 21.94 -6.18
N LEU A 86 -7.50 22.59 -5.36
CA LEU A 86 -7.23 22.16 -3.98
C LEU A 86 -8.47 22.26 -3.09
N VAL A 87 -9.21 23.36 -3.18
CA VAL A 87 -10.48 23.52 -2.46
C VAL A 87 -11.45 22.38 -2.81
N ARG A 88 -11.58 22.05 -4.10
CA ARG A 88 -12.41 20.93 -4.53
C ARG A 88 -11.90 19.60 -3.97
N ARG A 89 -10.61 19.30 -4.16
CA ARG A 89 -9.99 18.04 -3.72
C ARG A 89 -10.22 17.81 -2.24
N TYR A 90 -9.82 18.75 -1.40
CA TYR A 90 -9.91 18.59 0.04
C TYR A 90 -11.35 18.67 0.58
N TYR A 91 -12.27 19.34 -0.14
CA TYR A 91 -13.70 19.19 0.13
C TYR A 91 -14.17 17.75 -0.09
N HIS A 92 -13.74 17.10 -1.18
CA HIS A 92 -14.13 15.73 -1.51
C HIS A 92 -13.47 14.67 -0.60
N ILE A 93 -12.18 14.85 -0.26
CA ILE A 93 -11.47 14.05 0.76
C ILE A 93 -12.21 14.12 2.09
N GLY A 94 -12.46 15.33 2.61
CA GLY A 94 -13.16 15.56 3.87
C GLY A 94 -14.65 15.23 3.86
N ASN A 95 -15.15 14.62 2.77
CA ASN A 95 -16.51 14.10 2.67
C ASN A 95 -16.54 12.64 2.19
N ALA A 96 -15.38 11.98 2.04
CA ALA A 96 -15.23 10.64 1.48
C ALA A 96 -16.03 10.45 0.17
N LYS A 97 -15.88 11.39 -0.76
CA LYS A 97 -16.57 11.39 -2.06
C LYS A 97 -15.57 11.61 -3.18
N PHE A 98 -15.84 11.05 -4.35
CA PHE A 98 -15.10 11.39 -5.55
C PHE A 98 -15.73 12.58 -6.26
N TRP A 99 -14.89 13.49 -6.74
CA TRP A 99 -15.29 14.48 -7.73
C TRP A 99 -15.59 13.82 -9.07
N ARG A 100 -14.74 12.87 -9.48
CA ARG A 100 -14.90 12.08 -10.70
C ARG A 100 -14.52 10.63 -10.46
N GLN A 101 -15.23 9.74 -11.12
CA GLN A 101 -14.93 8.33 -11.14
C GLN A 101 -14.98 7.84 -12.58
N PHE A 102 -14.01 7.02 -12.96
CA PHE A 102 -14.02 6.36 -14.25
C PHE A 102 -13.42 4.96 -14.14
N SER A 103 -13.70 4.14 -15.16
CA SER A 103 -13.31 2.75 -15.22
C SER A 103 -12.38 2.54 -16.41
N VAL A 104 -11.29 1.82 -16.18
CA VAL A 104 -10.31 1.46 -17.21
C VAL A 104 -10.46 -0.02 -17.51
N PRO A 105 -10.86 -0.42 -18.73
CA PRO A 105 -11.06 -1.82 -19.07
C PRO A 105 -9.73 -2.57 -19.09
N MET A 106 -9.73 -3.77 -18.50
CA MET A 106 -8.63 -4.71 -18.48
C MET A 106 -8.96 -5.95 -19.30
N VAL A 107 -7.92 -6.56 -19.88
CA VAL A 107 -8.04 -7.90 -20.47
C VAL A 107 -8.29 -8.92 -19.38
N ARG A 108 -9.22 -9.86 -19.64
CA ARG A 108 -9.42 -11.01 -18.76
C ARG A 108 -8.12 -11.79 -18.65
N ARG A 109 -7.74 -12.12 -17.42
CA ARG A 109 -6.53 -12.91 -17.12
C ARG A 109 -6.58 -14.22 -17.92
N GLY A 110 -5.55 -14.43 -18.75
CA GLY A 110 -5.36 -15.61 -19.59
C GLY A 110 -4.12 -16.40 -19.20
N ALA A 111 -3.79 -17.44 -19.97
CA ALA A 111 -2.65 -18.31 -19.67
C ALA A 111 -1.28 -17.60 -19.67
N ASN A 112 -1.19 -16.44 -20.31
CA ASN A 112 0.00 -15.58 -20.35
C ASN A 112 0.06 -14.54 -19.21
N MET A 113 -0.91 -14.55 -18.30
CA MET A 113 -1.06 -13.63 -17.18
C MET A 113 -1.43 -14.41 -15.92
N MET A 114 -0.42 -14.88 -15.20
CA MET A 114 -0.62 -15.70 -14.01
C MET A 114 0.16 -15.06 -12.86
N PRO A 115 -0.49 -14.36 -11.91
CA PRO A 115 0.23 -13.74 -10.80
C PRO A 115 0.87 -14.78 -9.87
N PHE A 116 1.79 -14.36 -9.00
CA PHE A 116 2.16 -15.18 -7.86
C PHE A 116 0.95 -15.34 -6.93
N PHE A 117 0.61 -16.59 -6.62
CA PHE A 117 -0.47 -16.89 -5.69
C PHE A 117 0.00 -16.65 -4.24
N PRO A 118 -0.90 -16.21 -3.35
CA PRO A 118 -0.56 -16.02 -1.95
C PRO A 118 -0.28 -17.36 -1.27
N MET A 119 0.24 -17.31 -0.04
CA MET A 119 0.21 -18.48 0.83
C MET A 119 -1.24 -18.90 1.08
N HIS A 120 -1.50 -20.21 1.10
CA HIS A 120 -2.82 -20.73 1.49
C HIS A 120 -2.98 -20.63 3.00
N ARG A 121 -3.14 -19.40 3.47
CA ARG A 121 -3.39 -19.05 4.86
C ARG A 121 -4.45 -17.95 4.93
N GLY A 122 -5.32 -18.05 5.92
CA GLY A 122 -6.40 -17.10 6.20
C GLY A 122 -6.55 -16.88 7.70
N LEU A 123 -7.44 -15.98 8.09
CA LEU A 123 -7.84 -15.83 9.48
C LEU A 123 -9.09 -16.68 9.73
N SER A 124 -9.03 -17.56 10.73
CA SER A 124 -10.12 -18.44 11.13
C SER A 124 -10.45 -18.25 12.61
N TYR A 125 -11.65 -17.74 12.89
CA TYR A 125 -12.14 -17.57 14.25
C TYR A 125 -13.60 -17.99 14.35
N LYS A 126 -13.93 -18.85 15.32
CA LYS A 126 -15.30 -19.36 15.56
C LYS A 126 -16.02 -19.81 14.27
N ASN A 127 -15.34 -20.61 13.44
CA ASN A 127 -15.84 -21.14 12.16
C ASN A 127 -16.08 -20.09 11.05
N ILE A 128 -15.58 -18.86 11.22
CA ILE A 128 -15.57 -17.84 10.16
C ILE A 128 -14.15 -17.78 9.59
N GLN A 129 -14.02 -18.08 8.31
CA GLN A 129 -12.74 -17.97 7.59
C GLN A 129 -12.73 -16.71 6.71
N ARG A 130 -11.64 -15.94 6.79
CA ARG A 130 -11.39 -14.76 5.96
C ARG A 130 -10.06 -14.89 5.23
N VAL A 131 -10.07 -14.62 3.93
CA VAL A 131 -8.85 -14.53 3.12
C VAL A 131 -8.22 -13.16 3.38
N VAL A 132 -6.95 -13.15 3.78
CA VAL A 132 -6.18 -11.94 4.07
C VAL A 132 -5.01 -11.71 3.12
N HIS A 133 -4.66 -12.72 2.32
CA HIS A 133 -3.64 -12.60 1.29
C HIS A 133 -4.24 -12.86 -0.07
N TYR A 134 -3.93 -11.98 -1.02
CA TYR A 134 -4.43 -12.04 -2.38
C TYR A 134 -3.25 -12.17 -3.34
N ALA A 135 -3.53 -12.75 -4.51
CA ALA A 135 -2.53 -12.80 -5.56
C ALA A 135 -2.16 -11.38 -6.00
N ASP A 136 -0.89 -11.19 -6.37
CA ASP A 136 -0.42 -9.88 -6.78
C ASP A 136 -1.27 -9.27 -7.90
N PRO A 137 -1.47 -7.95 -7.88
CA PRO A 137 -2.13 -7.28 -8.97
C PRO A 137 -1.24 -7.37 -10.22
N LEU A 138 -1.87 -7.60 -11.37
CA LEU A 138 -1.21 -7.48 -12.67
C LEU A 138 -1.27 -6.05 -13.19
N TRP A 139 -1.35 -5.08 -12.29
CA TRP A 139 -1.32 -3.65 -12.57
C TRP A 139 -0.48 -2.98 -11.48
N SER A 140 0.09 -1.82 -11.80
CA SER A 140 0.91 -1.06 -10.87
C SER A 140 0.64 0.43 -11.06
N PHE A 141 0.80 1.18 -9.98
CA PHE A 141 0.48 2.59 -9.96
C PHE A 141 1.60 3.36 -9.27
N ASP A 142 2.13 4.37 -9.96
CA ASP A 142 3.10 5.30 -9.40
C ASP A 142 2.39 6.63 -9.07
N PRO A 143 2.15 6.92 -7.78
CA PRO A 143 1.50 8.15 -7.35
C PRO A 143 2.30 9.37 -7.77
N GLU A 144 3.63 9.31 -7.77
CA GLU A 144 4.42 10.51 -7.96
C GLU A 144 4.12 11.20 -9.31
N PRO A 145 4.21 10.52 -10.46
CA PRO A 145 3.80 11.06 -11.75
C PRO A 145 2.31 10.85 -12.08
N GLY A 146 1.58 10.04 -11.31
CA GLY A 146 0.18 9.70 -11.61
C GLY A 146 0.04 8.73 -12.78
N LEU A 147 0.88 7.71 -12.82
CA LEU A 147 0.97 6.74 -13.92
C LEU A 147 0.42 5.38 -13.51
N LEU A 148 -0.52 4.87 -14.30
CA LEU A 148 -1.12 3.56 -14.12
C LEU A 148 -0.70 2.62 -15.24
N VAL A 149 -0.09 1.49 -14.88
CA VAL A 149 0.26 0.40 -15.81
C VAL A 149 -0.72 -0.74 -15.66
N TYR A 150 -1.29 -1.20 -16.76
CA TYR A 150 -2.31 -2.26 -16.76
C TYR A 150 -2.34 -3.04 -18.08
N PRO A 151 -2.87 -4.28 -18.08
CA PRO A 151 -3.11 -5.06 -19.29
C PRO A 151 -4.41 -4.58 -19.96
N GLY A 152 -4.28 -3.88 -21.09
CA GLY A 152 -5.41 -3.33 -21.84
C GLY A 152 -5.84 -4.22 -23.01
N PRO A 153 -7.06 -3.99 -23.55
CA PRO A 153 -7.61 -4.80 -24.65
C PRO A 153 -6.68 -4.79 -25.88
N PRO A 154 -6.55 -5.93 -26.59
CA PRO A 154 -5.72 -5.99 -27.79
C PRO A 154 -6.27 -5.07 -28.89
N VAL A 155 -5.37 -4.40 -29.62
CA VAL A 155 -5.70 -3.68 -30.85
C VAL A 155 -6.20 -4.69 -31.92
N PRO A 156 -7.23 -4.36 -32.72
CA PRO A 156 -7.87 -5.27 -33.69
C PRO A 156 -6.95 -5.95 -34.71
N ASP A 157 -5.70 -5.53 -34.87
CA ASP A 157 -4.76 -6.13 -35.84
C ASP A 157 -3.71 -7.05 -35.19
N ASN A 158 -3.77 -7.27 -33.87
CA ASN A 158 -2.71 -7.98 -33.12
C ASN A 158 -3.29 -8.97 -32.09
N TYR A 159 -4.26 -9.78 -32.52
CA TYR A 159 -4.89 -10.82 -31.71
C TYR A 159 -3.87 -11.88 -31.27
N GLY A 160 -3.57 -11.93 -29.97
CA GLY A 160 -2.71 -12.96 -29.37
C GLY A 160 -1.51 -12.44 -28.56
N ILE A 161 -1.16 -11.16 -28.71
CA ILE A 161 -0.14 -10.51 -27.88
C ILE A 161 -0.87 -9.71 -26.79
N SER A 162 -0.62 -10.01 -25.52
CA SER A 162 -1.14 -9.17 -24.44
C SER A 162 -0.47 -7.81 -24.49
N GLN A 163 -1.26 -6.77 -24.77
CA GLN A 163 -0.78 -5.40 -24.89
C GLN A 163 -0.88 -4.70 -23.54
N TRP A 164 0.27 -4.26 -23.05
CA TRP A 164 0.40 -3.51 -21.82
C TRP A 164 0.28 -2.04 -22.12
N TYR A 165 -0.46 -1.32 -21.28
CA TYR A 165 -0.71 0.11 -21.45
C TYR A 165 -0.29 0.87 -20.22
N MET A 166 0.09 2.11 -20.45
CA MET A 166 0.24 3.11 -19.42
C MET A 166 -0.79 4.21 -19.64
N LEU A 167 -1.49 4.58 -18.56
CA LEU A 167 -2.40 5.72 -18.50
C LEU A 167 -1.76 6.79 -17.63
N ASP A 168 -1.63 8.00 -18.19
CA ASP A 168 -1.40 9.21 -17.40
C ASP A 168 -2.76 9.70 -16.91
N ILE A 169 -3.03 9.52 -15.61
CA ILE A 169 -4.35 9.78 -14.99
C ILE A 169 -4.75 11.26 -15.15
N TYR A 170 -3.77 12.15 -15.23
CA TYR A 170 -4.01 13.57 -15.31
C TYR A 170 -4.45 14.03 -16.69
N THR A 171 -3.74 13.57 -17.70
CA THR A 171 -4.01 13.95 -19.08
C THR A 171 -5.11 13.08 -19.68
N GLY A 172 -5.36 11.91 -19.10
CA GLY A 172 -6.24 10.88 -19.67
C GLY A 172 -5.63 10.18 -20.89
N ILE A 173 -4.38 10.50 -21.25
CA ILE A 173 -3.72 9.97 -22.43
C ILE A 173 -3.16 8.59 -22.09
N THR A 174 -3.39 7.62 -22.96
CA THR A 174 -2.87 6.27 -22.87
C THR A 174 -1.82 6.01 -23.94
N ALA A 175 -0.85 5.16 -23.65
CA ALA A 175 0.08 4.64 -24.63
C ALA A 175 0.38 3.16 -24.38
N GLN A 176 0.67 2.44 -25.46
CA GLN A 176 1.15 1.08 -25.37
C GLN A 176 2.60 1.07 -24.89
N ILE A 177 2.90 0.16 -23.96
CA ILE A 177 4.24 -0.08 -23.46
C ILE A 177 4.94 -1.03 -24.44
N PRO A 178 6.17 -0.72 -24.90
CA PRO A 178 6.89 -1.56 -25.85
C PRO A 178 7.53 -2.76 -25.13
N PHE A 179 6.69 -3.58 -24.50
CA PHE A 179 7.07 -4.85 -23.87
C PHE A 179 6.48 -6.02 -24.68
N ASP A 180 7.35 -6.86 -25.21
CA ASP A 180 6.94 -8.07 -25.92
C ASP A 180 6.57 -9.17 -24.93
N SER A 181 5.28 -9.50 -24.85
CA SER A 181 4.76 -10.59 -24.02
C SER A 181 4.76 -11.96 -24.73
N GLY A 182 5.20 -12.03 -25.99
CA GLY A 182 5.21 -13.25 -26.81
C GLY A 182 5.98 -14.39 -26.16
N GLY A 183 5.29 -15.51 -25.89
CA GLY A 183 5.87 -16.69 -25.25
C GLY A 183 6.25 -16.50 -23.77
N ARG A 184 5.87 -15.36 -23.16
CA ARG A 184 6.13 -15.03 -21.76
C ARG A 184 4.82 -15.10 -20.96
N VAL A 185 4.91 -15.63 -19.75
CA VAL A 185 3.84 -15.56 -18.74
C VAL A 185 4.21 -14.48 -17.75
N VAL A 186 3.51 -13.34 -17.78
CA VAL A 186 3.74 -12.25 -16.84
C VAL A 186 3.18 -12.64 -15.47
N ARG A 187 4.02 -12.48 -14.45
CA ARG A 187 3.75 -12.82 -13.05
C ARG A 187 3.50 -11.58 -12.20
N ARG A 188 4.17 -10.47 -12.50
CA ARG A 188 4.02 -9.21 -11.76
C ARG A 188 4.45 -8.02 -12.62
N VAL A 189 3.88 -6.86 -12.35
CA VAL A 189 4.33 -5.58 -12.88
C VAL A 189 4.53 -4.61 -11.71
N ARG A 190 5.62 -3.83 -11.73
CA ARG A 190 5.92 -2.81 -10.70
C ARG A 190 6.40 -1.54 -11.37
N LEU A 191 5.83 -0.39 -11.00
CA LEU A 191 6.30 0.93 -11.38
C LEU A 191 6.67 1.69 -10.11
N SER A 192 7.92 2.13 -10.00
CA SER A 192 8.44 2.86 -8.85
C SER A 192 9.66 3.66 -9.27
N HIS A 193 9.82 4.88 -8.76
CA HIS A 193 10.99 5.74 -9.01
C HIS A 193 11.32 5.91 -10.51
N GLY A 194 10.30 5.99 -11.36
CA GLY A 194 10.47 6.11 -12.81
C GLY A 194 10.99 4.85 -13.52
N VAL A 195 11.04 3.69 -12.83
CA VAL A 195 11.47 2.41 -13.41
C VAL A 195 10.29 1.44 -13.42
N LEU A 196 9.98 0.92 -14.59
CA LEU A 196 8.97 -0.11 -14.82
C LEU A 196 9.65 -1.48 -14.90
N ILE A 197 9.21 -2.43 -14.07
CA ILE A 197 9.66 -3.82 -14.10
C ILE A 197 8.52 -4.76 -14.43
N PHE A 198 8.72 -5.62 -15.42
CA PHE A 198 7.93 -6.81 -15.69
C PHE A 198 8.65 -8.05 -15.17
N GLU A 199 8.01 -8.78 -14.26
CA GLU A 199 8.47 -10.10 -13.83
C GLU A 199 7.68 -11.14 -14.61
N TRP A 200 8.40 -12.04 -15.28
CA TRP A 200 7.78 -13.02 -16.17
C TRP A 200 8.53 -14.33 -16.14
N CYS A 201 7.87 -15.39 -16.62
CA CYS A 201 8.50 -16.68 -16.81
C CYS A 201 8.21 -17.26 -18.18
N ARG A 202 9.09 -18.16 -18.63
CA ARG A 202 8.88 -18.94 -19.86
C ARG A 202 9.29 -20.38 -19.66
N GLN A 203 8.67 -21.25 -20.44
CA GLN A 203 9.13 -22.62 -20.59
C GLN A 203 10.34 -22.63 -21.53
N LEU A 204 11.33 -23.48 -21.23
CA LEU A 204 12.47 -23.65 -22.11
C LEU A 204 12.19 -24.69 -23.19
N SER A 205 12.95 -24.62 -24.29
CA SER A 205 13.01 -25.72 -25.25
C SER A 205 13.85 -26.89 -24.70
N PRO A 206 13.65 -28.13 -25.16
CA PRO A 206 14.46 -29.29 -24.78
C PRO A 206 15.98 -29.06 -24.87
N SER A 207 16.44 -28.39 -25.93
CA SER A 207 17.86 -28.04 -26.11
C SER A 207 18.41 -27.10 -25.02
N GLN A 208 17.57 -26.19 -24.53
CA GLN A 208 17.94 -25.25 -23.47
C GLN A 208 17.93 -25.90 -22.08
N TYR A 209 17.09 -26.91 -21.84
CA TYR A 209 17.14 -27.70 -20.60
C TYR A 209 18.49 -28.41 -20.45
N VAL A 210 18.97 -29.05 -21.53
CA VAL A 210 20.27 -29.72 -21.55
C VAL A 210 21.41 -28.73 -21.28
N HIS A 211 21.39 -27.57 -21.94
CA HIS A 211 22.42 -26.54 -21.74
C HIS A 211 22.39 -25.91 -20.34
N ALA A 212 21.20 -25.75 -19.75
CA ALA A 212 21.03 -25.18 -18.41
C ALA A 212 21.33 -26.20 -17.28
N GLY A 213 21.47 -27.49 -17.59
CA GLY A 213 21.63 -28.54 -16.58
C GLY A 213 20.38 -28.69 -15.68
N THR A 214 19.19 -28.41 -16.20
CA THR A 214 17.93 -28.44 -15.44
C THR A 214 16.93 -29.46 -16.02
N SER A 215 15.92 -29.84 -15.25
CA SER A 215 14.86 -30.77 -15.68
C SER A 215 13.80 -30.07 -16.54
N HIS A 216 13.18 -30.81 -17.47
CA HIS A 216 12.06 -30.38 -18.32
C HIS A 216 10.86 -29.75 -17.57
N ASP A 217 10.79 -29.99 -16.28
CA ASP A 217 9.78 -29.52 -15.34
C ASP A 217 10.27 -28.28 -14.56
N ILE A 218 10.81 -27.24 -15.20
CA ILE A 218 11.18 -25.95 -14.56
C ILE A 218 10.98 -24.81 -15.56
N ARG A 219 10.54 -23.63 -15.08
CA ARG A 219 10.47 -22.40 -15.87
C ARG A 219 11.59 -21.43 -15.51
N LEU A 220 12.10 -20.72 -16.51
CA LEU A 220 13.04 -19.62 -16.32
C LEU A 220 12.24 -18.39 -15.88
N HIS A 221 12.54 -17.85 -14.71
CA HIS A 221 12.00 -16.56 -14.26
C HIS A 221 13.00 -15.44 -14.52
N CYS A 222 12.49 -14.37 -15.10
CA CYS A 222 13.24 -13.20 -15.53
C CYS A 222 12.51 -11.92 -15.11
N ALA A 223 13.27 -10.83 -15.11
CA ALA A 223 12.73 -9.49 -15.04
C ALA A 223 13.22 -8.67 -16.24
N THR A 224 12.36 -7.78 -16.72
CA THR A 224 12.67 -6.77 -17.73
C THR A 224 12.42 -5.40 -17.11
N ALA A 225 13.44 -4.54 -17.11
CA ALA A 225 13.35 -3.16 -16.62
C ALA A 225 13.33 -2.16 -17.78
N MET A 226 12.55 -1.09 -17.61
CA MET A 226 12.45 0.02 -18.54
C MET A 226 12.39 1.34 -17.77
N ASP A 227 13.05 2.36 -18.28
CA ASP A 227 12.92 3.73 -17.79
C ASP A 227 11.67 4.38 -18.34
N VAL A 228 10.94 5.09 -17.48
CA VAL A 228 9.74 5.86 -17.81
C VAL A 228 10.07 7.34 -17.66
N VAL A 229 10.36 7.99 -18.78
CA VAL A 229 10.93 9.36 -18.81
C VAL A 229 9.91 10.33 -19.37
N ARG A 230 9.63 11.41 -18.63
CA ARG A 230 8.78 12.50 -19.13
C ARG A 230 9.52 13.28 -20.21
N CYS A 231 8.92 13.42 -21.39
CA CYS A 231 9.49 14.11 -22.54
C CYS A 231 9.04 15.57 -22.68
N VAL A 232 8.02 15.98 -21.92
CA VAL A 232 7.53 17.35 -21.90
C VAL A 232 7.84 17.99 -20.55
N PRO A 233 8.24 19.28 -20.52
CA PRO A 233 8.44 20.00 -19.26
C PRO A 233 7.18 19.93 -18.38
N TRP A 234 7.36 19.66 -17.10
CA TRP A 234 6.30 19.70 -16.11
C TRP A 234 6.63 20.74 -15.06
N ASN A 235 5.74 21.70 -14.89
CA ASN A 235 5.82 22.75 -13.88
C ASN A 235 5.31 22.28 -12.50
N GLY A 236 5.34 20.97 -12.21
CA GLY A 236 4.97 20.39 -10.91
C GLY A 236 3.48 20.48 -10.53
N VAL A 237 2.65 21.12 -11.36
CA VAL A 237 1.25 21.43 -11.07
C VAL A 237 0.40 21.16 -12.30
N TYR A 238 -0.74 20.49 -12.12
CA TYR A 238 -1.65 20.23 -13.23
C TYR A 238 -2.58 21.43 -13.44
N THR A 239 -2.49 22.03 -14.63
CA THR A 239 -3.42 23.03 -15.14
C THR A 239 -4.47 22.36 -16.04
N GLU A 240 -5.63 23.00 -16.19
CA GLU A 240 -6.70 22.48 -17.05
C GLU A 240 -6.26 22.48 -18.52
N HIS A 241 -6.43 21.34 -19.20
CA HIS A 241 -6.23 21.12 -20.64
C HIS A 241 -4.79 21.00 -21.16
N VAL A 242 -4.26 19.76 -21.12
CA VAL A 242 -3.25 19.30 -22.10
C VAL A 242 -3.80 18.20 -23.02
N GLY A 243 -4.94 17.58 -22.68
CA GLY A 243 -5.56 16.53 -23.49
C GLY A 243 -6.46 17.07 -24.61
N GLY A 244 -5.88 17.65 -25.66
CA GLY A 244 -6.56 17.73 -26.96
C GLY A 244 -6.58 16.34 -27.62
N GLN A 245 -7.51 16.08 -28.57
CA GLN A 245 -7.60 14.79 -29.28
C GLN A 245 -6.29 14.38 -30.02
N ASN A 246 -5.35 15.32 -30.20
CA ASN A 246 -4.04 15.10 -30.83
C ASN A 246 -2.85 15.19 -29.86
N ALA A 247 -3.09 15.23 -28.55
CA ALA A 247 -2.00 15.32 -27.57
C ALA A 247 -1.16 14.04 -27.58
N ARG A 248 0.13 14.17 -27.87
CA ARG A 248 1.07 13.04 -27.79
C ARG A 248 1.23 12.61 -26.33
N PHE A 249 1.39 11.31 -26.13
CA PHE A 249 1.71 10.77 -24.82
C PHE A 249 3.00 11.42 -24.28
N PRO A 250 2.98 12.02 -23.08
CA PRO A 250 4.08 12.86 -22.61
C PRO A 250 5.29 12.08 -22.09
N TRP A 251 5.27 10.76 -22.18
CA TRP A 251 6.30 9.88 -21.64
C TRP A 251 6.91 9.00 -22.73
N ARG A 252 8.19 8.66 -22.55
CA ARG A 252 8.94 7.71 -23.36
C ARG A 252 9.37 6.55 -22.49
N PHE A 253 9.47 5.38 -23.13
CA PHE A 253 9.96 4.16 -22.51
C PHE A 253 11.33 3.82 -23.09
N ASP A 254 12.35 3.71 -22.24
CA ASP A 254 13.67 3.25 -22.66
C ASP A 254 13.96 1.88 -22.07
N PHE A 255 14.40 0.95 -22.91
CA PHE A 255 14.81 -0.36 -22.42
C PHE A 255 16.07 -0.21 -21.57
N ARG A 256 16.02 -0.71 -20.34
CA ARG A 256 17.13 -0.63 -19.39
C ARG A 256 17.89 -1.96 -19.32
N GLY A 257 17.18 -3.07 -19.29
CA GLY A 257 17.81 -4.38 -19.29
C GLY A 257 16.85 -5.53 -18.99
N GLU A 258 17.31 -6.74 -19.23
CA GLU A 258 16.58 -7.98 -18.96
C GLU A 258 17.55 -8.99 -18.34
N TRP A 259 17.14 -9.66 -17.26
CA TRP A 259 18.02 -10.59 -16.53
C TRP A 259 17.26 -11.79 -15.98
N ARG A 260 18.01 -12.85 -15.70
CA ARG A 260 17.50 -14.03 -14.99
C ARG A 260 17.41 -13.74 -13.49
N ILE A 261 16.23 -14.00 -12.92
CA ILE A 261 16.04 -14.04 -11.47
C ILE A 261 16.45 -15.41 -10.95
N GLU A 262 15.73 -16.46 -11.36
CA GLU A 262 15.88 -17.81 -10.82
C GLU A 262 15.12 -18.86 -11.64
N TRP A 263 15.34 -20.14 -11.33
CA TRP A 263 14.59 -21.30 -11.82
C TRP A 263 13.47 -21.67 -10.85
N LEU A 264 12.20 -21.50 -11.23
CA LEU A 264 11.05 -21.83 -10.38
C LEU A 264 10.17 -22.92 -11.00
N ASN A 265 9.29 -23.46 -10.14
CA ASN A 265 8.42 -24.59 -10.39
C ASN A 265 7.60 -24.40 -11.70
N PRO A 266 7.45 -25.48 -12.49
CA PRO A 266 6.95 -25.46 -13.87
C PRO A 266 5.49 -25.05 -14.00
N ARG A 267 4.73 -25.22 -12.92
CA ARG A 267 3.31 -24.92 -12.84
C ARG A 267 3.14 -23.54 -12.23
N PRO A 268 2.77 -22.50 -13.01
CA PRO A 268 2.57 -21.15 -12.48
C PRO A 268 1.37 -21.07 -11.52
N ASP A 269 0.51 -22.10 -11.55
CA ASP A 269 -0.60 -22.43 -10.65
C ASP A 269 -0.19 -23.27 -9.43
N SER A 270 1.08 -23.69 -9.35
CA SER A 270 1.57 -24.47 -8.21
C SER A 270 1.53 -23.64 -6.93
N GLU A 271 0.98 -24.23 -5.88
CA GLU A 271 0.93 -23.66 -4.53
C GLU A 271 2.31 -23.64 -3.85
N CYS A 272 3.40 -23.99 -4.54
CA CYS A 272 4.68 -24.30 -3.89
C CYS A 272 5.74 -23.18 -3.94
N ASP A 273 5.89 -22.48 -5.06
CA ASP A 273 6.94 -21.46 -5.20
C ASP A 273 6.40 -20.06 -4.95
N ARG A 274 7.18 -19.25 -4.24
CA ARG A 274 6.80 -17.90 -3.82
C ARG A 274 7.95 -16.95 -4.07
N MET A 275 7.60 -15.76 -4.51
CA MET A 275 8.58 -14.71 -4.75
C MET A 275 7.98 -13.40 -4.28
N PHE A 276 8.71 -12.67 -3.45
CA PHE A 276 8.41 -11.30 -3.09
C PHE A 276 9.53 -10.44 -3.65
N SER A 277 9.20 -9.27 -4.16
CA SER A 277 10.20 -8.38 -4.74
C SER A 277 9.88 -6.93 -4.45
N ASP A 278 10.89 -6.09 -4.57
CA ASP A 278 10.75 -4.64 -4.59
C ASP A 278 11.86 -4.01 -5.41
N HIS A 279 11.69 -2.74 -5.78
CA HIS A 279 12.69 -2.00 -6.54
C HIS A 279 12.59 -0.50 -6.30
N ASN A 280 13.71 0.17 -6.54
CA ASN A 280 13.78 1.62 -6.72
C ASN A 280 14.53 1.90 -8.03
N ALA A 281 15.07 3.13 -8.18
CA ALA A 281 15.77 3.52 -9.38
C ALA A 281 17.10 2.78 -9.64
N THR A 282 17.72 2.17 -8.62
CA THR A 282 19.10 1.64 -8.72
C THR A 282 19.22 0.15 -8.38
N HIS A 283 18.36 -0.38 -7.51
CA HIS A 283 18.41 -1.79 -7.11
C HIS A 283 17.06 -2.49 -7.27
N TYR A 284 17.14 -3.78 -7.55
CA TYR A 284 16.02 -4.73 -7.51
C TYR A 284 16.33 -5.81 -6.50
N ILE A 285 15.37 -6.17 -5.66
CA ILE A 285 15.50 -7.23 -4.66
C ILE A 285 14.41 -8.28 -4.85
N ALA A 286 14.74 -9.56 -4.63
CA ALA A 286 13.76 -10.62 -4.55
C ALA A 286 14.08 -11.60 -3.41
N TYR A 287 13.07 -11.87 -2.57
CA TYR A 287 13.02 -13.06 -1.72
C TYR A 287 12.35 -14.19 -2.51
N ILE A 288 12.97 -15.37 -2.50
CA ILE A 288 12.51 -16.52 -3.28
C ILE A 288 12.42 -17.72 -2.34
N LEU A 289 11.25 -18.34 -2.29
CA LEU A 289 10.99 -19.58 -1.57
C LEU A 289 10.55 -20.65 -2.59
N LYS A 290 11.28 -21.76 -2.62
CA LYS A 290 10.95 -22.94 -3.41
C LYS A 290 10.58 -24.07 -2.45
N THR A 291 9.30 -24.46 -2.43
CA THR A 291 8.89 -25.65 -1.68
C THR A 291 8.80 -26.83 -2.64
N ARG A 292 9.47 -27.95 -2.33
CA ARG A 292 9.51 -29.12 -3.22
C ARG A 292 8.62 -30.24 -2.70
N GLY A 293 7.36 -29.91 -2.40
CA GLY A 293 6.34 -30.87 -1.97
C GLY A 293 6.69 -31.66 -0.69
N PRO A 294 5.79 -32.54 -0.22
CA PRO A 294 5.91 -33.20 1.07
C PRO A 294 7.05 -34.24 1.19
N ASN A 295 7.57 -34.77 0.06
CA ASN A 295 8.49 -35.91 0.06
C ASN A 295 9.96 -35.58 -0.29
N ARG A 296 10.36 -34.29 -0.39
CA ARG A 296 11.76 -33.92 -0.69
C ARG A 296 12.32 -32.90 0.30
N ILE A 297 13.40 -33.32 0.97
CA ILE A 297 13.92 -32.87 2.27
C ILE A 297 14.46 -31.41 2.31
N ARG A 298 14.45 -30.62 1.22
CA ARG A 298 15.03 -29.26 1.28
C ARG A 298 14.21 -28.22 0.51
N ASN A 299 13.45 -27.44 1.28
CA ASN A 299 13.01 -26.11 0.86
C ASN A 299 14.24 -25.24 0.60
N TRP A 300 14.24 -24.55 -0.53
CA TRP A 300 15.30 -23.61 -0.89
C TRP A 300 14.78 -22.19 -0.74
N GLU A 301 15.54 -21.37 -0.02
CA GLU A 301 15.22 -19.97 0.25
C GLU A 301 16.44 -19.10 -0.03
N ALA A 302 16.23 -17.96 -0.65
CA ALA A 302 17.28 -16.96 -0.82
C ALA A 302 16.70 -15.55 -0.92
N VAL A 303 17.48 -14.56 -0.51
CA VAL A 303 17.28 -13.15 -0.88
C VAL A 303 18.38 -12.77 -1.83
N LYS A 304 18.03 -12.18 -2.97
CA LYS A 304 18.99 -11.71 -3.96
C LYS A 304 18.76 -10.25 -4.27
N LEU A 305 19.85 -9.50 -4.34
CA LEU A 305 19.89 -8.07 -4.62
C LEU A 305 20.72 -7.82 -5.88
N TRP A 306 20.14 -7.11 -6.82
CA TRP A 306 20.73 -6.79 -8.11
C TRP A 306 20.89 -5.29 -8.29
N ASP A 307 21.97 -4.88 -8.96
CA ASP A 307 22.21 -3.51 -9.41
C ASP A 307 21.62 -3.32 -10.80
N ILE A 308 20.50 -2.60 -10.88
CA ILE A 308 19.74 -2.38 -12.12
C ILE A 308 20.01 -1.00 -12.72
N ARG A 309 21.10 -0.33 -12.33
CA ARG A 309 21.47 0.95 -12.95
C ARG A 309 21.85 0.74 -14.42
N PRO A 310 21.50 1.67 -15.32
CA PRO A 310 21.81 1.54 -16.74
C PRO A 310 23.29 1.21 -17.03
N GLU A 311 24.21 1.88 -16.33
CA GLU A 311 25.65 1.69 -16.53
C GLU A 311 26.11 0.31 -16.08
N ALA A 312 25.56 -0.19 -14.97
CA ALA A 312 25.87 -1.50 -14.42
C ALA A 312 25.35 -2.63 -15.33
N MET A 313 24.16 -2.47 -15.90
CA MET A 313 23.55 -3.39 -16.84
C MET A 313 24.32 -3.48 -18.17
N VAL A 314 24.75 -2.32 -18.69
CA VAL A 314 25.58 -2.26 -19.91
C VAL A 314 26.94 -2.93 -19.66
N ALA A 315 27.57 -2.67 -18.51
CA ALA A 315 28.84 -3.28 -18.15
C ALA A 315 28.73 -4.82 -18.02
N ALA A 316 27.66 -5.32 -17.39
CA ALA A 316 27.41 -6.76 -17.28
C ALA A 316 27.23 -7.41 -18.65
N SER A 317 26.47 -6.76 -19.53
CA SER A 317 26.23 -7.24 -20.89
C SER A 317 27.50 -7.27 -21.75
N ALA A 318 28.41 -6.30 -21.55
CA ALA A 318 29.68 -6.22 -22.29
C ALA A 318 30.74 -7.24 -21.80
N ALA A 319 30.64 -7.72 -20.56
CA ALA A 319 31.56 -8.70 -20.00
C ALA A 319 31.30 -10.14 -20.49
N ASP A 320 30.16 -10.38 -21.16
CA ASP A 320 29.83 -11.69 -21.72
C ASP A 320 30.67 -11.97 -22.98
N LYS A 321 31.58 -12.94 -22.87
CA LYS A 321 32.46 -13.38 -23.97
C LYS A 321 31.76 -14.26 -25.02
N GLU A 322 30.51 -14.67 -24.76
CA GLU A 322 29.69 -15.41 -25.73
C GLU A 322 28.47 -14.57 -26.12
N PRO A 323 28.53 -13.83 -27.26
CA PRO A 323 27.41 -13.07 -27.75
C PRO A 323 26.37 -14.03 -28.31
N GLY A 324 25.23 -14.14 -27.64
CA GLY A 324 24.07 -14.78 -28.25
C GLY A 324 22.96 -15.00 -27.26
N TYR A 325 21.81 -14.34 -27.48
CA TYR A 325 20.40 -14.73 -27.33
C TYR A 325 19.94 -15.74 -26.25
N ASN A 326 20.79 -16.20 -25.36
CA ASN A 326 20.50 -17.14 -24.30
C ASN A 326 20.14 -16.32 -23.06
N LEU A 327 18.84 -16.12 -22.84
CA LEU A 327 18.29 -15.61 -21.58
C LEU A 327 18.75 -16.41 -20.34
N VAL A 328 19.29 -17.61 -20.54
CA VAL A 328 19.99 -18.42 -19.53
C VAL A 328 21.20 -17.68 -18.96
N ASN A 329 21.86 -16.84 -19.78
CA ASN A 329 23.08 -16.09 -19.48
C ASN A 329 22.83 -14.59 -19.29
N ALA A 330 21.59 -14.09 -19.38
CA ALA A 330 21.29 -12.67 -19.17
C ALA A 330 21.65 -12.24 -17.74
N ARG A 331 22.75 -11.48 -17.60
CA ARG A 331 23.35 -11.09 -16.32
C ARG A 331 23.03 -9.64 -15.98
N CYS A 332 22.37 -9.47 -14.85
CA CYS A 332 22.38 -8.23 -14.07
C CYS A 332 23.42 -8.42 -12.96
N PRO A 333 24.26 -7.42 -12.62
CA PRO A 333 25.21 -7.55 -11.52
C PRO A 333 24.49 -7.89 -10.21
N LEU A 334 24.89 -9.00 -9.60
CA LEU A 334 24.40 -9.41 -8.29
C LEU A 334 25.25 -8.71 -7.23
N VAL A 335 24.61 -7.88 -6.42
CA VAL A 335 25.26 -7.13 -5.33
C VAL A 335 25.40 -8.01 -4.09
N ARG A 336 24.34 -8.74 -3.75
CA ARG A 336 24.27 -9.57 -2.55
C ARG A 336 23.33 -10.75 -2.74
N GLU A 337 23.71 -11.90 -2.17
CA GLU A 337 22.82 -13.05 -1.98
C GLU A 337 22.89 -13.49 -0.52
N LEU A 338 21.72 -13.57 0.13
CA LEU A 338 21.56 -14.29 1.39
C LEU A 338 21.05 -15.69 1.07
N THR A 339 21.86 -16.67 1.43
CA THR A 339 21.53 -18.09 1.26
C THR A 339 20.55 -18.55 2.34
N ALA A 340 20.01 -19.75 2.17
CA ALA A 340 19.12 -20.34 3.16
C ALA A 340 19.77 -20.56 4.55
N ASN A 341 21.10 -20.57 4.65
CA ASN A 341 21.81 -20.61 5.94
C ASN A 341 21.85 -19.22 6.58
N ASP A 342 22.12 -18.18 5.80
CA ASP A 342 22.06 -16.80 6.26
C ASP A 342 20.64 -16.47 6.74
N LEU A 343 19.62 -16.87 5.96
CA LEU A 343 18.23 -16.66 6.33
C LEU A 343 17.83 -17.45 7.59
N ARG A 344 18.32 -18.69 7.76
CA ARG A 344 18.15 -19.47 8.98
C ARG A 344 18.75 -18.75 10.19
N PHE A 345 19.95 -18.20 10.01
CA PHE A 345 20.68 -17.51 11.07
C PHE A 345 20.01 -16.20 11.47
N TYR A 346 19.50 -15.43 10.50
CA TYR A 346 18.98 -14.09 10.75
C TYR A 346 17.48 -14.02 11.04
N PHE A 347 16.65 -14.81 10.36
CA PHE A 347 15.18 -14.72 10.44
C PHE A 347 14.52 -16.00 10.97
N GLY A 348 15.21 -17.13 10.82
CA GLY A 348 14.59 -18.45 10.87
C GLY A 348 14.02 -18.82 9.49
N ARG A 349 14.17 -20.09 9.10
CA ARG A 349 13.67 -20.56 7.80
C ARG A 349 12.15 -20.53 7.77
N GLN A 350 11.59 -20.01 6.68
CA GLN A 350 10.14 -19.93 6.49
C GLN A 350 9.55 -21.32 6.17
N GLY A 351 10.27 -22.11 5.38
CA GLY A 351 9.95 -23.49 5.07
C GLY A 351 8.53 -23.68 4.52
N ALA A 352 7.79 -24.62 5.12
CA ALA A 352 6.41 -24.93 4.75
C ALA A 352 5.37 -24.06 5.46
N SER A 353 5.79 -23.22 6.43
CA SER A 353 4.92 -22.36 7.23
C SER A 353 5.41 -20.91 7.20
N PRO A 354 5.43 -20.25 6.02
CA PRO A 354 5.98 -18.91 5.87
C PRO A 354 5.12 -17.86 6.56
N ASP A 355 5.76 -17.08 7.45
CA ASP A 355 5.19 -15.89 8.10
C ASP A 355 5.42 -14.62 7.26
N PHE A 356 6.31 -14.71 6.27
CA PHE A 356 6.68 -13.64 5.34
C PHE A 356 5.48 -12.93 4.68
N MET A 357 5.50 -11.60 4.72
CA MET A 357 4.47 -10.73 4.17
C MET A 357 4.98 -9.91 2.99
N SER A 358 6.14 -9.27 3.15
CA SER A 358 6.70 -8.39 2.11
C SER A 358 8.21 -8.19 2.27
N ILE A 359 8.86 -7.87 1.16
CA ILE A 359 10.20 -7.29 1.13
C ILE A 359 10.10 -5.86 0.61
N ARG A 360 10.87 -4.93 1.18
CA ARG A 360 10.92 -3.54 0.73
C ARG A 360 12.36 -3.02 0.70
N LEU A 361 12.64 -2.05 -0.17
CA LEU A 361 13.92 -1.33 -0.19
C LEU A 361 13.75 0.08 0.38
N ASP A 362 14.84 0.65 0.87
CA ASP A 362 14.94 2.10 1.00
C ASP A 362 14.75 2.79 -0.36
N ASP A 363 14.24 4.02 -0.34
CA ASP A 363 14.10 4.85 -1.54
C ASP A 363 15.48 5.19 -2.15
N ARG A 364 16.51 5.35 -1.31
CA ARG A 364 17.89 5.61 -1.75
C ARG A 364 18.82 4.48 -1.34
N THR A 365 19.29 3.75 -2.34
CA THR A 365 20.18 2.58 -2.17
C THR A 365 21.53 2.72 -2.88
N TRP A 366 21.77 3.90 -3.47
CA TRP A 366 23.04 4.27 -4.07
C TRP A 366 23.42 5.66 -3.59
N ASP A 367 24.68 5.81 -3.19
CA ASP A 367 25.24 7.11 -2.84
C ASP A 367 26.15 7.60 -3.98
N GLU A 368 25.72 8.66 -4.66
CA GLU A 368 26.47 9.26 -5.75
C GLU A 368 27.79 9.90 -5.32
N GLN A 369 27.90 10.37 -4.07
CA GLN A 369 29.12 11.02 -3.58
C GLN A 369 30.23 10.01 -3.36
N THR A 370 29.90 8.90 -2.70
CA THR A 370 30.86 7.82 -2.44
C THR A 370 30.93 6.80 -3.57
N ARG A 371 30.00 6.88 -4.55
CA ARG A 371 29.81 5.90 -5.61
C ARG A 371 29.72 4.47 -5.05
N SER A 372 28.91 4.30 -4.01
CA SER A 372 28.78 3.04 -3.30
C SER A 372 27.32 2.67 -3.01
N VAL A 373 27.08 1.37 -2.81
CA VAL A 373 25.78 0.85 -2.38
C VAL A 373 25.55 1.29 -0.93
N CYS A 374 24.35 1.77 -0.62
CA CYS A 374 23.98 2.24 0.70
C CYS A 374 22.55 1.79 1.07
N GLY A 375 22.12 2.12 2.29
CA GLY A 375 20.75 1.84 2.75
C GLY A 375 20.51 0.36 3.05
N GLN A 376 19.24 0.02 3.16
CA GLN A 376 18.78 -1.27 3.67
C GLN A 376 17.63 -1.86 2.87
N PHE A 377 17.40 -3.14 3.10
CA PHE A 377 16.16 -3.81 2.77
C PHE A 377 15.47 -4.32 4.03
N TYR A 378 14.18 -4.52 3.90
CA TYR A 378 13.25 -4.69 5.00
C TYR A 378 12.42 -5.92 4.74
N ILE A 379 12.43 -6.86 5.69
CA ILE A 379 11.55 -8.04 5.65
C ILE A 379 10.47 -7.85 6.69
N THR A 380 9.21 -7.94 6.25
CA THR A 380 8.05 -7.89 7.12
C THR A 380 7.46 -9.29 7.27
N GLU A 381 7.23 -9.71 8.50
CA GLU A 381 6.60 -10.97 8.88
C GLU A 381 5.35 -10.69 9.70
N GLU A 382 4.32 -11.52 9.51
CA GLU A 382 3.11 -11.48 10.32
C GLU A 382 2.82 -12.85 10.90
N ILE A 383 2.62 -12.86 12.21
CA ILE A 383 2.11 -13.98 12.99
C ILE A 383 0.73 -13.63 13.56
N HIS A 384 -0.20 -14.58 13.56
CA HIS A 384 -1.56 -14.34 14.04
C HIS A 384 -2.11 -15.58 14.77
N PRO A 385 -2.76 -15.43 15.95
CA PRO A 385 -3.30 -16.56 16.73
C PRO A 385 -4.37 -17.36 15.98
N TRP A 386 -5.11 -16.65 15.13
CA TRP A 386 -6.17 -17.21 14.28
C TRP A 386 -5.70 -17.57 12.87
N MET A 387 -4.40 -17.60 12.61
CA MET A 387 -3.91 -18.00 11.30
C MET A 387 -4.24 -19.48 11.06
N ASP A 388 -4.87 -19.77 9.93
CA ASP A 388 -5.35 -21.10 9.59
C ASP A 388 -5.09 -21.42 8.12
N GLY A 389 -5.15 -22.70 7.76
CA GLY A 389 -4.81 -23.22 6.44
C GLY A 389 -3.52 -24.06 6.41
N PRO A 390 -3.22 -24.70 5.26
CA PRO A 390 -2.11 -25.65 5.14
C PRO A 390 -0.72 -25.04 5.34
N HIS A 391 -0.56 -23.72 5.14
CA HIS A 391 0.70 -23.01 5.34
C HIS A 391 0.77 -22.27 6.69
N ARG A 392 -0.08 -22.61 7.66
CA ARG A 392 -0.04 -22.01 9.00
C ARG A 392 1.19 -22.48 9.79
N SER A 393 1.64 -21.66 10.74
CA SER A 393 2.64 -22.09 11.73
C SER A 393 2.12 -23.26 12.57
N THR A 394 2.98 -24.23 12.84
CA THR A 394 2.71 -25.36 13.74
C THR A 394 2.68 -24.95 15.21
N ALA A 395 3.23 -23.78 15.53
CA ALA A 395 3.24 -23.18 16.86
C ALA A 395 2.61 -21.76 16.79
N PRO A 396 1.28 -21.66 16.68
CA PRO A 396 0.61 -20.36 16.57
C PRO A 396 0.85 -19.54 17.84
N THR A 397 1.08 -18.24 17.64
CA THR A 397 1.29 -17.31 18.75
C THR A 397 -0.02 -17.02 19.49
N ARG A 398 0.07 -16.60 20.75
CA ARG A 398 -1.13 -16.22 21.54
C ARG A 398 -1.70 -14.87 21.14
N VAL A 399 -0.85 -14.01 20.59
CA VAL A 399 -1.19 -12.64 20.18
C VAL A 399 -0.76 -12.42 18.73
N HIS A 400 -1.45 -11.51 18.06
CA HIS A 400 -1.01 -11.01 16.76
C HIS A 400 0.29 -10.24 16.93
N GLY A 401 1.20 -10.38 15.97
CA GLY A 401 2.48 -9.69 15.96
C GLY A 401 2.90 -9.39 14.54
N LEU A 402 3.41 -8.18 14.35
CA LEU A 402 4.05 -7.74 13.11
C LEU A 402 5.51 -7.43 13.41
N PHE A 403 6.40 -8.02 12.61
CA PHE A 403 7.83 -7.87 12.77
C PHE A 403 8.43 -7.30 11.50
N VAL A 404 9.36 -6.37 11.65
CA VAL A 404 10.18 -5.88 10.55
C VAL A 404 11.64 -5.99 10.94
N THR A 405 12.42 -6.63 10.08
CA THR A 405 13.86 -6.78 10.25
C THR A 405 14.57 -6.05 9.13
N GLY A 406 15.48 -5.14 9.49
CA GLY A 406 16.31 -4.36 8.58
C GLY A 406 17.66 -4.99 8.33
N MET A 407 18.04 -5.06 7.07
CA MET A 407 19.32 -5.60 6.63
C MET A 407 20.02 -4.58 5.74
N PRO A 408 21.29 -4.23 6.00
CA PRO A 408 22.05 -3.39 5.11
C PRO A 408 22.21 -4.06 3.75
N LEU A 409 22.26 -3.29 2.67
CA LEU A 409 22.44 -3.86 1.33
C LEU A 409 23.83 -4.50 1.16
N THR A 410 24.83 -4.00 1.90
CA THR A 410 26.18 -4.54 1.96
C THR A 410 26.65 -4.59 3.42
N GLY A 411 27.37 -5.64 3.82
CA GLY A 411 27.87 -5.80 5.21
C GLY A 411 27.18 -6.93 5.99
N ILE A 412 27.40 -6.98 7.30
CA ILE A 412 26.97 -8.09 8.17
C ILE A 412 25.76 -7.71 9.00
N GLY A 413 24.82 -8.67 9.14
CA GLY A 413 23.80 -8.66 10.19
C GLY A 413 22.55 -7.86 9.86
N PRO A 414 21.45 -8.11 10.59
CA PRO A 414 20.36 -7.16 10.68
C PRO A 414 20.82 -5.98 11.55
N GLU A 415 20.50 -4.77 11.14
CA GLU A 415 20.89 -3.55 11.87
C GLU A 415 19.87 -3.20 12.95
N TRP A 416 18.60 -3.56 12.74
CA TRP A 416 17.52 -3.33 13.71
C TRP A 416 16.35 -4.29 13.47
N TYR A 417 15.55 -4.46 14.52
CA TYR A 417 14.34 -5.28 14.56
C TYR A 417 13.26 -4.47 15.26
N LEU A 418 12.12 -4.29 14.60
CA LEU A 418 10.96 -3.61 15.17
C LEU A 418 9.76 -4.54 15.21
N CYS A 419 9.00 -4.44 16.28
CA CYS A 419 7.79 -5.23 16.49
C CYS A 419 6.62 -4.34 16.89
N CYS A 420 5.41 -4.74 16.48
CA CYS A 420 4.17 -4.17 16.95
C CYS A 420 3.32 -5.29 17.57
N GLY A 421 2.82 -5.06 18.79
CA GLY A 421 2.22 -6.08 19.66
C GLY A 421 2.92 -6.15 21.02
N ASP A 422 2.22 -6.55 22.08
CA ASP A 422 2.73 -6.56 23.46
C ASP A 422 3.91 -7.54 23.62
N PRO A 423 5.16 -7.06 23.85
CA PRO A 423 6.31 -7.93 24.09
C PRO A 423 6.31 -8.56 25.51
N ASN A 424 5.50 -8.04 26.44
CA ASN A 424 5.64 -8.28 27.88
C ASN A 424 4.73 -9.36 28.48
N PHE A 425 3.87 -10.02 27.72
CA PHE A 425 3.15 -11.21 28.23
C PHE A 425 4.04 -12.48 28.33
N ALA A 426 5.35 -12.35 28.10
CA ALA A 426 6.35 -13.37 28.45
C ALA A 426 6.73 -13.38 29.95
N SER A 427 6.36 -12.38 30.76
CA SER A 427 6.47 -12.48 32.22
C SER A 427 5.71 -11.37 32.98
N ALA A 428 4.59 -11.78 33.59
CA ALA A 428 3.87 -11.21 34.75
C ALA A 428 2.43 -10.70 34.50
N PRO A 429 1.48 -11.00 35.41
CA PRO A 429 0.09 -10.61 35.29
C PRO A 429 -0.19 -9.25 35.94
N GLY A 430 -0.86 -8.37 35.20
CA GLY A 430 -1.70 -7.29 35.75
C GLY A 430 -1.21 -5.88 35.47
N GLY A 431 -2.03 -5.10 34.74
CA GLY A 431 -2.02 -3.64 34.82
C GLY A 431 -2.17 -2.89 33.49
N GLY A 432 -3.34 -2.26 33.30
CA GLY A 432 -3.49 -0.88 32.81
C GLY A 432 -3.09 -0.53 31.37
N HIS A 433 -4.08 -0.11 30.59
CA HIS A 433 -3.95 0.50 29.27
C HIS A 433 -3.05 1.74 29.27
N ASP A 434 -1.93 1.66 28.56
CA ASP A 434 -1.33 2.72 27.76
C ASP A 434 -0.42 2.02 26.73
N ILE A 435 -0.88 1.92 25.48
CA ILE A 435 -0.02 1.45 24.38
C ILE A 435 0.91 2.61 24.05
N ALA A 436 1.98 2.75 24.85
CA ALA A 436 3.09 3.59 24.47
C ALA A 436 3.70 3.00 23.19
N HIS A 437 3.61 3.75 22.08
CA HIS A 437 4.33 3.49 20.84
C HIS A 437 5.85 3.64 21.09
N GLY A 438 6.45 2.62 21.71
CA GLY A 438 7.89 2.56 21.93
C GLY A 438 8.59 2.03 20.69
N LEU A 439 9.50 2.82 20.12
CA LEU A 439 10.61 2.29 19.34
C LEU A 439 11.39 1.36 20.28
N CYS A 440 11.19 0.06 20.17
CA CYS A 440 12.09 -0.88 20.82
C CYS A 440 13.40 -0.87 20.02
N GLN A 441 14.27 0.11 20.28
CA GLN A 441 15.68 0.01 19.93
C GLN A 441 16.31 -1.01 20.87
N THR A 442 16.01 -2.29 20.66
CA THR A 442 16.88 -3.33 21.16
C THR A 442 18.06 -3.38 20.21
N GLY A 443 19.27 -3.25 20.75
CA GLY A 443 20.51 -3.51 20.00
C GLY A 443 20.54 -4.93 19.43
N PRO A 444 21.69 -5.43 18.93
CA PRO A 444 21.78 -6.67 18.17
C PRO A 444 21.45 -7.89 19.05
N HIS A 445 20.18 -8.14 19.28
CA HIS A 445 19.65 -9.35 19.87
C HIS A 445 19.15 -10.19 18.71
N THR A 446 19.98 -11.15 18.29
CA THR A 446 19.49 -12.37 17.67
C THR A 446 18.25 -12.84 18.43
N ARG A 447 17.15 -13.03 17.72
CA ARG A 447 15.98 -13.79 18.20
C ARG A 447 16.51 -14.96 19.04
N GLN A 448 16.12 -15.08 20.30
CA GLN A 448 16.33 -16.34 21.03
C GLN A 448 15.48 -17.39 20.31
N LEU A 449 16.10 -18.07 19.36
CA LEU A 449 15.53 -19.22 18.70
C LEU A 449 15.33 -20.30 19.78
N PRO A 450 14.22 -21.07 19.74
CA PRO A 450 14.16 -22.33 20.45
C PRO A 450 15.39 -23.16 20.05
N GLU A 451 16.00 -23.84 21.02
CA GLU A 451 17.13 -24.74 20.74
C GLU A 451 16.77 -25.69 19.60
N PRO A 452 17.69 -25.93 18.65
CA PRO A 452 17.44 -26.87 17.57
C PRO A 452 17.07 -28.23 18.16
N GLU A 453 15.96 -28.82 17.71
CA GLU A 453 15.70 -30.22 18.02
C GLU A 453 16.91 -31.06 17.58
N PRO A 454 17.38 -32.00 18.42
CA PRO A 454 18.51 -32.83 18.08
C PRO A 454 18.18 -33.62 16.81
N GLU A 455 19.04 -33.49 15.79
CA GLU A 455 18.92 -34.36 14.62
C GLU A 455 19.05 -35.82 15.07
N PRO A 456 18.24 -36.76 14.55
CA PRO A 456 18.43 -38.16 14.84
C PRO A 456 19.78 -38.59 14.27
N ASP A 457 20.61 -39.16 15.14
CA ASP A 457 21.97 -39.59 14.86
C ASP A 457 22.09 -40.32 13.52
N ALA A 458 22.87 -39.74 12.62
CA ALA A 458 23.38 -40.43 11.44
C ALA A 458 24.61 -41.26 11.87
N ASP A 459 24.42 -42.56 12.12
CA ASP A 459 25.40 -43.60 11.75
C ASP A 459 24.87 -45.01 12.02
N ALA A 460 24.47 -45.69 10.95
CA ALA A 460 24.80 -47.09 10.69
C ALA A 460 24.36 -47.43 9.25
N GLY A 461 25.34 -47.63 8.38
CA GLY A 461 25.10 -47.92 6.97
C GLY A 461 24.28 -49.18 6.75
N SER A 462 23.40 -49.14 5.75
CA SER A 462 23.08 -50.30 4.92
C SER A 462 22.52 -49.89 3.56
N SER A 463 22.94 -50.68 2.59
CA SER A 463 22.79 -50.64 1.13
C SER A 463 21.39 -50.37 0.55
N LEU A 464 21.43 -49.82 -0.67
CA LEU A 464 20.37 -49.43 -1.60
C LEU A 464 19.53 -50.59 -2.19
N TRP A 465 19.46 -51.81 -1.63
CA TRP A 465 18.84 -52.94 -2.36
C TRP A 465 18.06 -53.99 -1.56
N ASP A 466 17.47 -53.68 -0.40
CA ASP A 466 16.65 -54.66 0.31
C ASP A 466 15.17 -54.25 0.46
N ILE A 467 14.34 -55.05 -0.22
CA ILE A 467 12.95 -55.47 0.11
C ILE A 467 11.81 -54.68 -0.55
N LEU A 468 11.49 -55.15 -1.75
CA LEU A 468 10.12 -55.30 -2.25
C LEU A 468 9.39 -56.41 -1.47
N GLY A 469 8.08 -56.24 -1.25
CA GLY A 469 7.15 -57.20 -0.63
C GLY A 469 6.84 -56.84 0.83
N SER A 470 5.63 -56.94 1.37
CA SER A 470 4.40 -57.64 0.96
C SER A 470 3.24 -57.15 1.83
N ASP A 471 2.02 -57.43 1.37
CA ASP A 471 0.70 -57.23 1.96
C ASP A 471 0.56 -57.58 3.46
N SER A 472 -0.40 -56.95 4.16
CA SER A 472 -1.60 -57.63 4.70
C SER A 472 -2.43 -56.76 5.65
N ASP A 473 -3.75 -56.92 5.53
CA ASP A 473 -4.87 -56.32 6.25
C ASP A 473 -4.93 -56.58 7.77
N SER A 474 -5.67 -55.72 8.49
CA SER A 474 -6.68 -56.17 9.47
C SER A 474 -7.59 -55.01 9.96
N GLU A 475 -8.86 -55.07 9.58
CA GLU A 475 -10.01 -54.54 10.35
C GLU A 475 -10.24 -55.38 11.61
N VAL A 476 -10.73 -54.80 12.72
CA VAL A 476 -11.85 -55.32 13.58
C VAL A 476 -12.44 -54.15 14.40
N ASP A 477 -13.71 -54.31 14.74
CA ASP A 477 -14.79 -53.36 15.05
C ASP A 477 -15.36 -53.54 16.49
N HIS A 478 -16.26 -52.61 16.89
CA HIS A 478 -17.37 -52.67 17.88
C HIS A 478 -17.20 -52.40 19.39
N GLY A 479 -18.14 -51.59 19.95
CA GLY A 479 -18.64 -51.78 21.33
C GLY A 479 -19.20 -50.59 22.16
N ASP A 480 -20.27 -49.94 21.70
CA ASP A 480 -21.50 -49.47 22.40
C ASP A 480 -21.67 -49.43 23.97
N ASP A 481 -22.12 -48.24 24.46
CA ASP A 481 -23.43 -47.96 25.13
C ASP A 481 -23.62 -47.71 26.67
N VAL A 482 -24.61 -46.83 26.97
CA VAL A 482 -25.54 -46.69 28.13
C VAL A 482 -25.33 -45.67 29.31
N SER A 483 -26.04 -44.52 29.21
CA SER A 483 -27.08 -43.87 30.08
C SER A 483 -27.00 -43.55 31.62
N ALA A 484 -27.04 -42.22 31.93
CA ALA A 484 -27.92 -41.38 32.82
C ALA A 484 -28.27 -41.76 34.32
N PRO A 485 -29.00 -40.95 35.18
CA PRO A 485 -29.53 -39.55 35.11
C PRO A 485 -29.55 -38.66 36.43
N ARG A 486 -29.90 -37.35 36.26
CA ARG A 486 -30.78 -36.40 37.03
C ARG A 486 -30.66 -36.09 38.55
N ARG A 487 -30.70 -34.78 38.89
CA ARG A 487 -31.63 -34.16 39.89
C ARG A 487 -31.80 -32.63 39.71
N ALA A 488 -32.92 -32.08 40.17
CA ALA A 488 -33.54 -30.82 39.72
C ALA A 488 -33.93 -29.83 40.84
N ARG A 489 -33.86 -28.51 40.52
CA ARG A 489 -34.74 -27.33 40.89
C ARG A 489 -34.88 -26.90 42.38
N PRO A 490 -35.45 -25.70 42.76
CA PRO A 490 -36.18 -24.64 41.98
C PRO A 490 -35.94 -23.12 42.31
N ASN A 491 -36.52 -22.28 41.43
CA ASN A 491 -37.01 -20.87 41.40
C ASN A 491 -37.26 -19.98 42.66
N ALA A 492 -37.10 -18.65 42.47
CA ALA A 492 -38.03 -17.56 42.89
C ALA A 492 -37.69 -16.23 42.14
N ARG A 493 -38.57 -15.69 41.27
CA ARG A 493 -39.59 -14.59 41.43
C ARG A 493 -39.07 -13.12 41.33
N ASN A 494 -39.60 -12.41 40.31
CA ASN A 494 -39.64 -10.93 40.16
C ASN A 494 -40.54 -10.25 41.20
N PRO A 495 -40.53 -8.90 41.32
CA PRO A 495 -41.49 -8.08 40.56
C PRO A 495 -40.98 -6.73 40.03
N SER A 496 -41.72 -6.22 39.04
CA SER A 496 -41.68 -4.92 38.37
C SER A 496 -42.51 -3.84 39.09
N THR A 497 -42.17 -2.55 38.91
CA THR A 497 -43.13 -1.42 39.05
C THR A 497 -42.84 -0.27 38.09
N HIS A 498 -43.95 0.36 37.66
CA HIS A 498 -44.16 1.42 36.68
C HIS A 498 -43.64 2.82 37.07
N ALA A 499 -43.46 3.73 36.09
CA ALA A 499 -44.26 4.97 35.99
C ALA A 499 -43.91 5.81 34.72
N ASN A 500 -44.97 6.22 34.03
CA ASN A 500 -45.04 7.21 32.95
C ASN A 500 -45.20 8.61 33.55
N THR A 501 -44.67 9.66 32.91
CA THR A 501 -45.28 11.00 32.98
C THR A 501 -45.10 11.79 31.68
N GLN A 502 -46.25 12.24 31.17
CA GLN A 502 -46.51 13.12 30.02
C GLN A 502 -46.85 14.53 30.55
N GLN A 503 -46.54 15.59 29.79
CA GLN A 503 -47.26 16.89 29.63
C GLN A 503 -46.27 17.92 29.03
N ASP A 504 -46.45 18.48 27.82
CA ASP A 504 -47.49 19.38 27.25
C ASP A 504 -47.08 20.87 27.31
N GLY A 505 -47.27 21.61 26.19
CA GLY A 505 -47.53 23.06 26.25
C GLY A 505 -46.77 24.03 25.31
N THR A 506 -47.18 24.10 24.04
CA THR A 506 -47.51 25.31 23.22
C THR A 506 -46.66 26.62 23.25
N GLY A 507 -46.13 26.98 22.07
CA GLY A 507 -46.48 28.20 21.30
C GLY A 507 -45.78 29.56 21.56
N SER A 508 -45.05 30.08 20.56
CA SER A 508 -45.01 31.53 20.23
C SER A 508 -44.40 31.78 18.83
N ALA A 509 -44.95 32.77 18.14
CA ALA A 509 -44.68 33.17 16.76
C ALA A 509 -43.66 34.32 16.65
N GLY A 510 -42.92 34.34 15.53
CA GLY A 510 -42.55 35.54 14.77
C GLY A 510 -41.65 36.59 15.43
N SER A 511 -40.34 36.52 15.19
CA SER A 511 -39.50 37.71 15.04
C SER A 511 -38.35 37.42 14.09
N GLY A 512 -38.35 38.10 12.93
CA GLY A 512 -37.26 38.07 11.97
C GLY A 512 -36.08 38.87 12.48
N CYS A 513 -35.18 38.21 13.22
CA CYS A 513 -33.83 38.69 13.43
C CYS A 513 -32.92 38.03 12.38
N TYR A 514 -32.30 38.84 11.52
CA TYR A 514 -31.10 38.43 10.81
C TYR A 514 -30.02 38.21 11.86
N GLU A 515 -29.93 36.97 12.35
CA GLU A 515 -28.88 36.55 13.26
C GLU A 515 -27.56 36.60 12.46
N TYR A 516 -26.74 37.61 12.72
CA TYR A 516 -25.34 37.58 12.35
C TYR A 516 -24.72 36.43 13.13
N VAL A 517 -24.74 35.23 12.54
CA VAL A 517 -24.06 34.06 13.09
C VAL A 517 -22.57 34.39 13.02
N PHE A 518 -22.03 34.88 14.14
CA PHE A 518 -20.59 34.86 14.39
C PHE A 518 -20.16 33.40 14.27
N ARG A 519 -19.42 33.09 13.21
CA ARG A 519 -18.85 31.76 13.05
C ARG A 519 -17.80 31.57 14.15
N PRO A 520 -17.81 30.45 14.88
CA PRO A 520 -16.78 30.18 15.87
C PRO A 520 -15.42 30.10 15.19
N LEU A 521 -14.40 30.59 15.90
CA LEU A 521 -13.01 30.44 15.51
C LEU A 521 -12.67 28.95 15.33
N THR A 522 -11.88 28.62 14.32
CA THR A 522 -11.32 27.27 14.11
C THR A 522 -10.52 26.83 15.33
N ALA A 523 -10.38 25.52 15.54
CA ALA A 523 -9.56 24.97 16.63
C ALA A 523 -8.13 25.55 16.62
N ARG A 524 -7.54 25.73 15.43
CA ARG A 524 -6.26 26.40 15.22
C ARG A 524 -6.26 27.87 15.68
N GLN A 525 -7.32 28.63 15.37
CA GLN A 525 -7.48 30.00 15.85
C GLN A 525 -7.66 30.08 17.38
N VAL A 526 -8.36 29.12 17.99
CA VAL A 526 -8.55 29.05 19.45
C VAL A 526 -7.24 28.71 20.17
N ARG A 527 -6.48 27.71 19.69
CA ARG A 527 -5.17 27.33 20.25
C ARG A 527 -4.15 28.46 20.13
N ARG A 528 -4.13 29.17 18.99
CA ARG A 528 -3.28 30.37 18.77
C ARG A 528 -3.59 31.49 19.75
N LEU A 529 -4.88 31.72 20.06
CA LEU A 529 -5.29 32.70 21.08
C LEU A 529 -4.92 32.28 22.50
N ARG A 530 -4.77 30.97 22.75
CA ARG A 530 -4.38 30.40 24.06
C ARG A 530 -2.87 30.32 24.28
N GLY A 531 -2.06 30.56 23.25
CA GLY A 531 -0.60 30.48 23.34
C GLY A 531 -0.08 29.06 23.55
N GLU A 532 -0.86 28.03 23.20
CA GLU A 532 -0.47 26.63 23.27
C GLU A 532 0.59 26.32 22.18
N HIS A 533 1.59 25.50 22.49
CA HIS A 533 2.59 25.06 21.51
C HIS A 533 1.94 24.06 20.56
N GLU A 534 1.58 24.51 19.36
CA GLU A 534 1.05 23.69 18.28
C GLU A 534 2.22 23.17 17.45
N PRO A 535 2.34 21.84 17.23
CA PRO A 535 3.35 21.30 16.35
C PRO A 535 3.16 21.90 14.94
N THR A 536 4.27 22.30 14.33
CA THR A 536 4.29 22.89 13.01
C THR A 536 3.88 21.86 11.95
N ASP A 537 3.39 22.34 10.80
CA ASP A 537 3.05 21.47 9.66
C ASP A 537 4.24 20.60 9.21
N ASP A 538 5.48 21.07 9.43
CA ASP A 538 6.71 20.36 9.11
C ASP A 538 7.01 19.26 10.14
N GLU A 539 6.84 19.51 11.44
CA GLU A 539 6.98 18.49 12.50
C GLU A 539 5.95 17.36 12.35
N LEU A 540 4.71 17.70 12.00
CA LEU A 540 3.67 16.71 11.70
C LEU A 540 4.01 15.90 10.44
N MET A 541 4.51 16.57 9.39
CA MET A 541 4.93 15.89 8.17
C MET A 541 6.10 14.94 8.42
N GLU A 542 7.10 15.33 9.21
CA GLU A 542 8.23 14.45 9.55
C GLU A 542 7.78 13.22 10.34
N ARG A 543 6.88 13.41 11.32
CA ARG A 543 6.28 12.31 12.08
C ARG A 543 5.55 11.31 11.16
N ASP A 544 4.74 11.83 10.24
CA ASP A 544 3.95 11.01 9.33
C ASP A 544 4.84 10.36 8.24
N LEU A 545 5.91 11.03 7.78
CA LEU A 545 6.89 10.43 6.87
C LEU A 545 7.62 9.25 7.54
N ALA A 546 7.93 9.37 8.83
CA ALA A 546 8.47 8.27 9.61
C ALA A 546 7.50 7.07 9.73
N GLU A 547 6.19 7.27 9.49
CA GLU A 547 5.21 6.18 9.40
C GLU A 547 5.27 5.41 8.09
N THR A 548 5.68 6.06 7.00
CA THR A 548 5.84 5.43 5.68
C THR A 548 7.19 4.78 5.46
N TRP A 549 8.12 4.93 6.41
CA TRP A 549 9.44 4.31 6.35
C TRP A 549 9.30 2.78 6.27
N PRO A 550 9.93 2.10 5.28
CA PRO A 550 9.85 0.65 5.12
C PRO A 550 10.23 -0.18 6.36
N GLY A 551 11.00 0.41 7.28
CA GLY A 551 11.39 -0.22 8.54
C GLY A 551 10.35 -0.21 9.63
N ARG A 552 9.31 0.61 9.50
CA ARG A 552 8.27 0.63 10.51
C ARG A 552 7.30 -0.53 10.30
N PRO A 553 6.98 -1.32 11.34
CA PRO A 553 5.92 -2.31 11.27
C PRO A 553 4.60 -1.65 10.85
N PRO A 554 3.82 -2.29 9.96
CA PRO A 554 2.52 -1.78 9.55
C PRO A 554 1.49 -1.97 10.67
N CYS A 555 1.71 -1.32 11.82
CA CYS A 555 0.85 -1.39 13.02
C CYS A 555 -0.61 -1.10 12.70
N TRP A 556 -0.84 -0.25 11.68
CA TRP A 556 -2.15 0.02 11.11
C TRP A 556 -2.96 -1.25 10.82
N ARG A 557 -2.35 -2.41 10.60
CA ARG A 557 -3.06 -3.67 10.41
C ARG A 557 -3.93 -4.08 11.61
N HIS A 558 -3.59 -3.63 12.82
CA HIS A 558 -4.27 -3.98 14.08
C HIS A 558 -4.63 -2.78 14.97
N ASP A 559 -4.47 -1.54 14.49
CA ASP A 559 -4.77 -0.32 15.25
C ASP A 559 -6.20 -0.29 15.84
N GLU A 560 -7.16 -0.99 15.21
CA GLU A 560 -8.57 -0.99 15.64
C GLU A 560 -9.15 -2.37 15.92
N TYR A 561 -8.32 -3.28 16.45
CA TYR A 561 -8.78 -4.61 16.83
C TYR A 561 -10.04 -4.53 17.71
N PRO A 562 -11.15 -5.26 17.40
CA PRO A 562 -11.25 -6.45 16.54
C PRO A 562 -11.50 -6.21 15.04
N ARG A 563 -11.48 -4.97 14.56
CA ARG A 563 -11.48 -4.66 13.12
C ARG A 563 -10.09 -4.90 12.54
N PHE A 564 -10.04 -5.47 11.35
CA PHE A 564 -8.79 -5.73 10.65
C PHE A 564 -8.68 -4.83 9.43
N ASN A 565 -7.56 -4.12 9.33
CA ASN A 565 -7.28 -3.27 8.19
C ASN A 565 -6.75 -4.15 7.06
N LEU A 566 -7.49 -4.20 5.96
CA LEU A 566 -7.21 -5.05 4.81
C LEU A 566 -6.24 -4.38 3.85
N ALA A 567 -6.37 -3.06 3.68
CA ALA A 567 -5.50 -2.26 2.84
C ALA A 567 -5.47 -0.81 3.31
N GLN A 568 -4.40 -0.11 2.95
CA GLN A 568 -4.22 1.30 3.25
C GLN A 568 -3.53 2.01 2.09
N VAL A 569 -3.98 3.22 1.81
CA VAL A 569 -3.24 4.24 1.07
C VAL A 569 -2.88 5.32 2.07
N PHE A 570 -1.60 5.68 2.17
CA PHE A 570 -1.18 6.74 3.08
C PHE A 570 -0.22 7.70 2.37
N ASP A 571 -0.72 8.89 2.06
CA ASP A 571 0.11 10.02 1.67
C ASP A 571 0.48 10.81 2.94
N ALA A 572 1.56 10.34 3.58
CA ALA A 572 2.11 10.95 4.79
C ALA A 572 2.39 12.44 4.62
N ALA A 573 2.87 12.85 3.46
CA ALA A 573 3.27 14.22 3.27
C ALA A 573 2.05 15.16 3.09
N ALA A 574 0.94 14.65 2.57
CA ALA A 574 -0.35 15.34 2.60
C ALA A 574 -1.13 15.16 3.92
N GLY A 575 -0.75 14.19 4.77
CA GLY A 575 -1.49 13.82 5.97
C GLY A 575 -2.85 13.20 5.65
N VAL A 576 -2.93 12.43 4.55
CA VAL A 576 -4.17 11.81 4.07
C VAL A 576 -4.00 10.29 4.07
N ARG A 577 -4.89 9.62 4.79
CA ARG A 577 -4.91 8.16 4.89
C ARG A 577 -6.27 7.64 4.46
N ILE A 578 -6.28 6.64 3.60
CA ILE A 578 -7.48 5.94 3.18
C ILE A 578 -7.34 4.48 3.64
N ILE A 579 -8.26 4.03 4.48
CA ILE A 579 -8.21 2.71 5.10
C ILE A 579 -9.41 1.89 4.66
N ALA A 580 -9.14 0.67 4.22
CA ALA A 580 -10.15 -0.34 3.98
C ALA A 580 -10.16 -1.35 5.13
N GLN A 581 -11.29 -1.44 5.84
CA GLN A 581 -11.44 -2.23 7.05
C GLN A 581 -12.52 -3.30 6.90
N SER A 582 -12.34 -4.43 7.56
CA SER A 582 -13.38 -5.45 7.74
C SER A 582 -13.38 -5.98 9.16
N ASP A 583 -14.58 -6.23 9.70
CA ASP A 583 -14.74 -6.89 10.99
C ASP A 583 -14.41 -8.39 10.87
N ILE A 584 -13.56 -8.91 11.76
CA ILE A 584 -13.36 -10.35 11.95
C ILE A 584 -14.43 -10.93 12.89
N HIS A 585 -14.92 -10.11 13.82
CA HIS A 585 -15.96 -10.49 14.78
C HIS A 585 -17.34 -10.04 14.29
N LEU A 586 -18.29 -10.97 14.29
CA LEU A 586 -19.76 -10.79 14.19
C LEU A 586 -20.37 -11.05 12.80
N ALA A 587 -20.92 -12.25 12.63
CA ALA A 587 -22.26 -12.42 12.05
C ALA A 587 -23.11 -13.19 13.08
N PRO A 588 -24.44 -13.01 13.21
CA PRO A 588 -25.40 -12.33 12.33
C PRO A 588 -26.17 -11.14 12.97
N TYR A 589 -25.81 -10.67 14.17
CA TYR A 589 -26.64 -9.69 14.92
C TYR A 589 -26.19 -8.23 14.85
N SER A 590 -25.02 -7.92 14.27
CA SER A 590 -24.58 -6.53 14.12
C SER A 590 -24.96 -5.98 12.74
N ARG A 591 -25.82 -4.96 12.71
CA ARG A 591 -26.07 -4.16 11.49
C ARG A 591 -24.83 -3.37 11.03
N SER A 592 -23.73 -3.36 11.81
CA SER A 592 -22.48 -2.64 11.54
C SER A 592 -21.34 -3.51 11.00
N ALA A 593 -21.55 -4.81 10.74
CA ALA A 593 -20.51 -5.76 10.30
C ALA A 593 -20.13 -5.62 8.80
N LYS A 594 -20.32 -4.44 8.23
CA LYS A 594 -20.04 -4.15 6.81
C LYS A 594 -18.60 -3.68 6.67
N PRO A 595 -17.90 -4.06 5.60
CA PRO A 595 -16.59 -3.53 5.36
C PRO A 595 -16.68 -2.04 5.04
N ILE A 596 -15.72 -1.26 5.54
CA ILE A 596 -15.75 0.21 5.51
C ILE A 596 -14.51 0.70 4.78
N LEU A 597 -14.71 1.63 3.84
CA LEU A 597 -13.63 2.43 3.29
C LEU A 597 -13.75 3.81 3.93
N ARG A 598 -12.71 4.28 4.62
CA ARG A 598 -12.71 5.57 5.29
C ARG A 598 -11.50 6.42 4.93
N VAL A 599 -11.65 7.72 5.07
CA VAL A 599 -10.58 8.71 4.92
C VAL A 599 -10.31 9.34 6.27
N GLU A 600 -9.06 9.37 6.68
CA GLU A 600 -8.55 10.16 7.79
C GLU A 600 -7.67 11.26 7.21
N SER A 601 -7.84 12.49 7.70
CA SER A 601 -7.00 13.59 7.27
C SER A 601 -6.86 14.66 8.34
N ASP A 602 -5.66 15.20 8.52
CA ASP A 602 -5.38 16.29 9.47
C ASP A 602 -5.90 17.67 8.99
N VAL A 603 -6.79 17.68 8.00
CA VAL A 603 -7.27 18.89 7.29
C VAL A 603 -8.27 19.71 8.13
N GLU A 604 -8.43 19.37 9.42
CA GLU A 604 -9.27 20.06 10.41
C GLU A 604 -9.05 21.58 10.42
N ALA A 605 -7.84 22.07 10.12
CA ALA A 605 -7.56 23.50 10.11
C ALA A 605 -8.31 24.29 9.00
N ALA A 606 -8.73 23.66 7.91
CA ALA A 606 -9.29 24.36 6.74
C ALA A 606 -10.82 24.33 6.64
N TYR A 607 -11.49 23.28 7.13
CA TYR A 607 -12.94 23.06 6.88
C TYR A 607 -13.85 23.09 8.12
N SER A 608 -13.31 23.03 9.34
CA SER A 608 -14.12 23.13 10.57
C SER A 608 -14.79 24.50 10.76
N ALA A 609 -14.45 25.51 9.94
CA ALA A 609 -15.12 26.81 9.87
C ALA A 609 -16.50 26.78 9.15
N ALA A 610 -16.94 25.64 8.62
CA ALA A 610 -18.22 25.50 7.91
C ALA A 610 -19.46 25.28 8.83
N GLY A 611 -19.33 25.42 10.15
CA GLY A 611 -20.47 25.52 11.05
C GLY A 611 -21.25 24.22 11.31
N TYR A 612 -20.70 23.06 10.94
CA TYR A 612 -21.23 21.79 11.46
C TYR A 612 -20.65 21.58 12.86
N LYS A 613 -21.40 22.02 13.87
CA LYS A 613 -21.17 21.61 15.26
C LYS A 613 -21.27 20.10 15.31
N ASP A 614 -20.14 19.43 15.47
CA ASP A 614 -20.14 18.21 16.26
C ASP A 614 -18.88 18.19 17.12
N ASN A 615 -19.08 18.11 18.43
CA ASN A 615 -18.02 18.00 19.42
C ASN A 615 -17.40 16.60 19.25
N ARG A 616 -16.43 16.46 18.35
CA ARG A 616 -15.69 15.21 18.18
C ARG A 616 -14.20 15.53 18.21
N ASP A 617 -13.53 14.97 19.21
CA ASP A 617 -12.10 15.07 19.47
C ASP A 617 -11.25 14.51 18.32
N GLU A 618 -9.95 14.80 18.41
CA GLU A 618 -8.82 14.45 17.53
C GLU A 618 -9.04 13.22 16.61
N GLY A 619 -8.92 13.46 15.29
CA GLY A 619 -8.96 12.43 14.24
C GLY A 619 -10.35 12.20 13.63
N GLN A 620 -10.83 13.14 12.79
CA GLN A 620 -12.05 12.89 12.01
C GLN A 620 -11.80 11.86 10.89
N SER A 621 -12.62 10.80 10.89
CA SER A 621 -12.72 9.84 9.81
C SER A 621 -14.06 9.98 9.07
N TRP A 622 -14.03 9.87 7.75
CA TRP A 622 -15.23 9.91 6.89
C TRP A 622 -15.36 8.62 6.10
N GLU A 623 -16.57 8.07 5.99
CA GLU A 623 -16.82 6.80 5.30
C GLU A 623 -17.35 7.02 3.88
N PHE A 624 -16.81 6.27 2.93
CA PHE A 624 -17.39 6.19 1.58
C PHE A 624 -18.71 5.42 1.61
N HIS A 625 -19.55 5.66 0.61
CA HIS A 625 -20.76 4.87 0.40
C HIS A 625 -20.42 3.37 0.22
N GLU A 626 -21.23 2.47 0.76
CA GLU A 626 -20.99 1.01 0.76
C GLU A 626 -20.73 0.42 -0.63
N SER A 627 -21.36 0.98 -1.67
CA SER A 627 -21.13 0.55 -3.06
C SER A 627 -19.70 0.76 -3.54
N MET A 628 -18.92 1.62 -2.88
CA MET A 628 -17.52 1.87 -3.23
C MET A 628 -16.61 0.71 -2.86
N TRP A 629 -16.97 -0.04 -1.81
CA TRP A 629 -16.22 -1.22 -1.41
C TRP A 629 -16.10 -2.21 -2.56
N SER A 630 -17.23 -2.59 -3.16
CA SER A 630 -17.24 -3.54 -4.27
C SER A 630 -16.57 -2.99 -5.53
N GLN A 631 -16.37 -1.69 -5.68
CA GLN A 631 -15.75 -1.12 -6.88
C GLN A 631 -14.23 -1.03 -6.78
N LEU A 632 -13.67 -0.93 -5.57
CA LEU A 632 -12.24 -0.71 -5.32
C LEU A 632 -11.56 -1.91 -4.66
N MET A 633 -12.27 -2.62 -3.78
CA MET A 633 -11.65 -3.53 -2.81
C MET A 633 -11.69 -5.01 -3.20
N CYS A 634 -12.03 -5.38 -4.43
CA CYS A 634 -12.24 -6.80 -4.77
C CYS A 634 -11.00 -7.68 -4.69
N ARG A 635 -9.81 -7.09 -4.77
CA ARG A 635 -8.53 -7.77 -4.52
C ARG A 635 -7.88 -7.37 -3.20
N HIS A 636 -8.61 -6.62 -2.36
CA HIS A 636 -8.11 -6.09 -1.09
C HIS A 636 -6.83 -5.28 -1.24
N ILE A 637 -6.65 -4.63 -2.39
CA ILE A 637 -5.52 -3.76 -2.70
C ILE A 637 -6.09 -2.46 -3.25
N ILE A 638 -5.64 -1.36 -2.67
CA ILE A 638 -5.85 -0.01 -3.17
C ILE A 638 -4.50 0.70 -3.22
N LEU A 639 -4.28 1.46 -4.28
CA LEU A 639 -3.10 2.30 -4.46
C LEU A 639 -3.56 3.73 -4.76
N GLY A 640 -2.76 4.74 -4.43
CA GLY A 640 -3.14 6.13 -4.65
C GLY A 640 -2.40 7.08 -3.73
N ASP A 641 -2.98 8.27 -3.57
CA ASP A 641 -2.52 9.34 -2.69
C ASP A 641 -3.69 10.31 -2.42
N GLU A 642 -3.40 11.54 -2.01
CA GLU A 642 -4.41 12.56 -1.71
C GLU A 642 -5.21 13.02 -2.95
N ARG A 643 -4.79 12.68 -4.18
CA ARG A 643 -5.43 13.13 -5.42
C ARG A 643 -6.35 12.08 -6.03
N TRP A 644 -6.05 10.81 -5.85
CA TRP A 644 -6.86 9.71 -6.37
C TRP A 644 -6.63 8.41 -5.60
N ILE A 645 -7.53 7.47 -5.83
CA ILE A 645 -7.42 6.09 -5.42
C ILE A 645 -7.77 5.18 -6.59
N VAL A 646 -7.01 4.10 -6.72
CA VAL A 646 -7.16 3.07 -7.75
C VAL A 646 -7.39 1.73 -7.07
N GLY A 647 -8.38 0.99 -7.55
CA GLY A 647 -8.68 -0.36 -7.12
C GLY A 647 -9.20 -1.22 -8.26
N GLU A 648 -9.34 -2.52 -8.01
CA GLU A 648 -9.82 -3.48 -9.00
C GLU A 648 -11.29 -3.83 -8.75
N ALA A 649 -12.09 -3.81 -9.81
CA ALA A 649 -13.51 -4.15 -9.77
C ALA A 649 -13.74 -5.69 -9.63
N PRO A 650 -14.94 -6.15 -9.24
CA PRO A 650 -15.18 -7.56 -8.89
C PRO A 650 -15.03 -8.52 -10.06
N ASP A 651 -15.28 -8.03 -11.28
CA ASP A 651 -15.28 -8.87 -12.47
C ASP A 651 -13.87 -9.14 -13.02
N ASN A 652 -12.83 -8.55 -12.43
CA ASN A 652 -11.45 -8.54 -12.92
C ASN A 652 -11.33 -8.08 -14.39
N LYS A 653 -12.27 -7.23 -14.84
CA LYS A 653 -12.26 -6.66 -16.21
C LYS A 653 -12.03 -5.17 -16.19
N ALA A 654 -11.85 -4.57 -15.02
CA ALA A 654 -11.71 -3.14 -14.92
C ALA A 654 -10.96 -2.71 -13.66
N LEU A 655 -10.23 -1.60 -13.81
CA LEU A 655 -9.78 -0.78 -12.68
C LEU A 655 -10.76 0.36 -12.47
N THR A 656 -11.06 0.65 -11.22
CA THR A 656 -11.84 1.83 -10.80
C THR A 656 -10.87 2.89 -10.33
N ILE A 657 -10.99 4.11 -10.89
CA ILE A 657 -10.19 5.27 -10.48
C ILE A 657 -11.14 6.32 -9.93
N GLY A 658 -10.96 6.67 -8.66
CA GLY A 658 -11.64 7.77 -8.00
C GLY A 658 -10.71 8.97 -7.89
N ILE A 659 -11.14 10.14 -8.37
CA ILE A 659 -10.42 11.41 -8.26
C ILE A 659 -11.13 12.26 -7.20
N PHE A 660 -10.36 12.83 -6.28
CA PHE A 660 -10.84 13.79 -5.28
C PHE A 660 -10.97 15.21 -5.82
#